data_AF-F4PJX5-F1
#
_entry.id   AF-F4PJX5-F1
#
_cell.length_a   1.000
_cell.length_b   1.000
_cell.length_c   1.000
_cell.angle_alpha   90.00
_cell.angle_beta   90.00
_cell.angle_gamma   90.00
#
_symmetry.space_group_name_H-M   'P 1'
#
loop_
_entity.id
_entity.type
_entity.pdbx_description
1 polymer ?
#
loop_
_entity_poly.entity_id
_entity_poly.type
_entity_poly.pdbx_seq_one_letter_code
_entity_poly.pdbx_strand_id
1 'polypeptide(L)'
;MVAIYDEDDEDEDTMLQWFISHVGSSPECYLDISTSNSNKIASSSNSSIQTNYSSSRCSSSSSSSSTVRKNPDQSKLQQQQQQTQQQQQQQTQQQQATNNQGTQNRKNESPTMSPTSTSPTSTSPPAITINEPSQQQQQQNNKFTPGVITPKTASPNTQTPPESPRKADNTGNVNSVNQYLNGAHKDVSKTGRKSNGGEYTPLDYVDSSPKVDHGSLPKRKASGPPEILPEEIEYDLKNDFLGQGSFGSVYKGKCRGQEVAVKVPRKQKLNLYELTSFRHEVKIMSKIFHPNVVLFLGACTQSGKMQIVTELCQTDLERLLHNDRTKKEFSLFRRMQMAKDAALGMNWLHGITRIVHNDLKTANLLVDSNLRIKVTDFGFSQIKEGEEFQDKAAKGTPLWMAPEVMMGNPYNEKADVYSFGIILWEILTKEAPYSHHKDYDIFFNAVCNERERPPIPLDTLPSLKHLIQSSWDHNPASRPGFSEILFRLNEILIDCAVEFDEGRRYWKEHFLVPKQELQEEVEWSDFEKTLKSVLQTPGLDYSSLKELLVQQSHQTVQKTKHVVTMERFDKVMKWFGSFFEQSNGVDIITNINKLSGKLWFHGDISREEATERLLKETEGSFLIRLSSTEPKSSPFTLSMKNNQHRRIQLIDDNNSTGFKIQGKTAVYNSLIELVEKCTDYPLTKACPKHGQDVFNPYDPFSED
;
A
#
# COMPACT_ATOMS: atom_id res chain seq x y z
N MET A 1 25.06 -6.31 -7.13
CA MET A 1 25.62 -6.41 -5.78
C MET A 1 26.96 -5.68 -5.77
N VAL A 2 27.07 -4.58 -5.04
CA VAL A 2 28.37 -4.02 -4.63
C VAL A 2 28.28 -4.03 -3.10
N ALA A 3 28.95 -4.99 -2.47
CA ALA A 3 29.00 -5.10 -1.02
C ALA A 3 30.11 -4.16 -0.51
N ILE A 4 29.78 -3.35 0.49
CA ILE A 4 30.72 -2.54 1.26
C ILE A 4 31.11 -3.41 2.45
N TYR A 5 32.38 -3.83 2.52
CA TYR A 5 33.00 -4.40 3.71
C TYR A 5 33.98 -3.36 4.27
N ASP A 6 33.88 -3.11 5.57
CA ASP A 6 34.91 -2.44 6.35
C ASP A 6 36.01 -3.47 6.66
N GLU A 7 37.26 -3.12 6.36
CA GLU A 7 38.46 -3.86 6.74
C GLU A 7 38.79 -3.57 8.20
N ASP A 8 38.73 -4.60 9.06
CA ASP A 8 39.61 -4.77 10.21
C ASP A 8 39.73 -6.29 10.48
N ASP A 9 40.96 -6.80 10.39
CA ASP A 9 41.52 -8.15 10.54
C ASP A 9 40.67 -9.29 11.17
N GLU A 10 40.47 -10.39 10.43
CA GLU A 10 41.01 -11.76 10.66
C GLU A 10 40.27 -12.86 9.84
N ASP A 11 41.07 -13.69 9.14
CA ASP A 11 40.82 -15.01 8.51
C ASP A 11 39.74 -15.20 7.42
N GLU A 12 40.17 -15.08 6.15
CA GLU A 12 39.45 -15.49 4.93
C GLU A 12 39.01 -16.97 4.91
N ASP A 13 39.68 -17.85 5.67
CA ASP A 13 39.33 -19.29 5.72
C ASP A 13 38.03 -19.59 6.47
N THR A 14 37.56 -18.67 7.33
CA THR A 14 36.34 -18.85 8.13
C THR A 14 35.07 -18.66 7.30
N MET A 15 35.14 -17.78 6.29
CA MET A 15 33.98 -17.44 5.44
C MET A 15 33.69 -18.53 4.40
N LEU A 16 34.74 -19.18 3.87
CA LEU A 16 34.59 -20.30 2.94
C LEU A 16 34.03 -21.55 3.63
N GLN A 17 34.46 -21.81 4.87
CA GLN A 17 33.93 -22.90 5.71
C GLN A 17 32.47 -22.65 6.16
N TRP A 18 32.09 -21.40 6.41
CA TRP A 18 30.69 -21.04 6.71
C TRP A 18 29.77 -21.23 5.48
N PHE A 19 30.23 -20.82 4.29
CA PHE A 19 29.46 -20.96 3.04
C PHE A 19 29.28 -22.43 2.62
N ILE A 20 30.30 -23.27 2.82
CA ILE A 20 30.25 -24.71 2.52
C ILE A 20 29.39 -25.50 3.53
N SER A 21 29.25 -25.01 4.78
CA SER A 21 28.51 -25.71 5.84
C SER A 21 27.02 -25.34 5.95
N HIS A 22 26.60 -24.18 5.43
CA HIS A 22 25.23 -23.67 5.60
C HIS A 22 24.40 -23.58 4.31
N VAL A 23 25.02 -23.80 3.15
CA VAL A 23 24.31 -23.94 1.87
C VAL A 23 24.42 -25.40 1.42
N GLY A 24 23.54 -26.22 1.98
CA GLY A 24 23.40 -27.63 1.61
C GLY A 24 22.97 -27.79 0.15
N SER A 25 23.70 -28.67 -0.54
CA SER A 25 23.57 -29.05 -1.93
C SER A 25 22.23 -29.70 -2.28
N SER A 26 21.64 -29.30 -3.42
CA SER A 26 21.17 -30.26 -4.43
C SER A 26 21.29 -29.63 -5.83
N PRO A 27 21.80 -30.34 -6.85
CA PRO A 27 22.25 -29.78 -8.11
C PRO A 27 21.17 -29.91 -9.20
N GLU A 28 20.99 -28.88 -10.03
CA GLU A 28 20.69 -29.04 -11.45
C GLU A 28 20.80 -27.70 -12.19
N CYS A 29 21.33 -27.78 -13.41
CA CYS A 29 21.41 -26.74 -14.45
C CYS A 29 22.56 -25.72 -14.38
N TYR A 30 23.78 -26.18 -14.63
CA TYR A 30 24.70 -25.47 -15.54
C TYR A 30 24.97 -26.37 -16.74
N LEU A 31 24.53 -25.93 -17.92
CA LEU A 31 24.91 -26.54 -19.19
C LEU A 31 26.25 -25.96 -19.64
N ASP A 32 27.20 -26.88 -19.83
CA ASP A 32 28.48 -26.76 -20.51
C ASP A 32 28.42 -25.96 -21.81
N ILE A 33 29.41 -25.08 -22.04
CA ILE A 33 30.22 -25.11 -23.27
C ILE A 33 31.67 -24.72 -22.93
N SER A 34 32.52 -25.74 -22.82
CA SER A 34 33.96 -25.70 -23.10
C SER A 34 34.20 -26.94 -24.00
N THR A 35 35.07 -27.05 -24.99
CA THR A 35 36.20 -26.30 -25.54
C THR A 35 36.37 -26.81 -26.99
N SER A 36 36.92 -26.02 -27.91
CA SER A 36 37.84 -26.56 -28.92
C SER A 36 38.78 -25.47 -29.46
N ASN A 37 40.05 -25.65 -29.15
CA ASN A 37 41.18 -24.99 -29.78
C ASN A 37 41.43 -25.59 -31.17
N SER A 38 41.70 -24.77 -32.19
CA SER A 38 42.93 -24.88 -32.99
C SER A 38 42.97 -23.89 -34.18
N ASN A 39 44.00 -23.04 -34.14
CA ASN A 39 44.82 -22.50 -35.23
C ASN A 39 44.30 -22.56 -36.68
N LYS A 40 44.27 -21.38 -37.34
CA LYS A 40 45.00 -21.18 -38.60
C LYS A 40 45.20 -19.70 -38.95
N ILE A 41 46.47 -19.40 -39.19
CA ILE A 41 47.05 -18.20 -39.81
C ILE A 41 46.63 -18.16 -41.29
N ALA A 42 46.21 -17.00 -41.81
CA ALA A 42 46.49 -16.59 -43.20
C ALA A 42 46.17 -15.10 -43.43
N SER A 43 47.20 -14.38 -43.85
CA SER A 43 47.23 -13.05 -44.46
C SER A 43 46.83 -13.07 -45.95
N SER A 44 46.07 -12.08 -46.42
CA SER A 44 46.13 -11.46 -47.76
C SER A 44 45.15 -10.26 -47.77
N SER A 45 45.53 -8.99 -48.00
CA SER A 45 46.12 -8.31 -49.16
C SER A 45 45.18 -8.10 -50.35
N ASN A 46 44.82 -6.82 -50.58
CA ASN A 46 44.42 -6.18 -51.86
C ASN A 46 43.06 -6.57 -52.46
N SER A 47 42.27 -5.73 -53.12
CA SER A 47 42.33 -4.31 -53.50
C SER A 47 40.96 -3.90 -54.07
N SER A 48 40.52 -2.68 -53.77
CA SER A 48 39.93 -1.67 -54.66
C SER A 48 39.02 -2.08 -55.82
N ILE A 49 37.76 -1.63 -55.77
CA ILE A 49 37.07 -1.02 -56.93
C ILE A 49 36.44 0.30 -56.49
N GLN A 50 36.98 1.39 -57.03
CA GLN A 50 36.38 2.73 -57.03
C GLN A 50 35.33 2.82 -58.15
N THR A 51 34.24 3.53 -57.89
CA THR A 51 33.71 4.49 -58.88
C THR A 51 33.41 5.81 -58.17
N ASN A 52 34.10 6.86 -58.62
CA ASN A 52 33.88 8.27 -58.28
C ASN A 52 32.76 8.85 -59.16
N TYR A 53 32.07 9.89 -58.70
CA TYR A 53 32.18 11.24 -59.30
C TYR A 53 31.46 12.33 -58.47
N SER A 54 32.27 13.32 -58.04
CA SER A 54 32.04 14.79 -57.89
C SER A 54 30.75 15.32 -57.22
N SER A 55 30.75 16.08 -56.12
CA SER A 55 31.51 17.28 -55.66
C SER A 55 31.02 18.64 -56.19
N SER A 56 30.50 19.48 -55.27
CA SER A 56 30.70 20.95 -55.12
C SER A 56 29.71 21.48 -54.05
N ARG A 57 30.17 22.05 -52.93
CA ARG A 57 30.55 23.47 -52.68
C ARG A 57 29.38 24.45 -52.89
N CYS A 58 29.10 25.48 -52.09
CA CYS A 58 29.67 26.01 -50.85
C CYS A 58 28.79 27.21 -50.41
N SER A 59 28.62 27.40 -49.10
CA SER A 59 28.67 28.69 -48.34
C SER A 59 27.69 29.86 -48.57
N SER A 60 27.61 30.65 -47.48
CA SER A 60 27.11 32.03 -47.29
C SER A 60 25.61 32.15 -46.98
N SER A 61 25.09 33.06 -46.14
CA SER A 61 25.56 33.91 -45.02
C SER A 61 24.38 34.84 -44.71
N SER A 62 24.01 34.99 -43.44
CA SER A 62 23.43 36.18 -42.79
C SER A 62 22.70 37.25 -43.62
N SER A 63 21.46 37.58 -43.26
CA SER A 63 21.11 38.95 -42.78
C SER A 63 19.64 39.08 -42.36
N SER A 64 19.47 39.97 -41.40
CA SER A 64 18.32 40.32 -40.57
C SER A 64 17.19 41.03 -41.33
N SER A 65 15.93 40.80 -40.93
CA SER A 65 14.95 41.90 -40.76
C SER A 65 13.67 41.41 -40.07
N SER A 66 13.22 42.23 -39.12
CA SER A 66 12.03 42.17 -38.29
C SER A 66 10.70 42.17 -39.06
N THR A 67 9.71 41.40 -38.60
CA THR A 67 8.33 41.92 -38.43
C THR A 67 7.55 41.09 -37.40
N VAL A 68 7.12 41.76 -36.33
CA VAL A 68 6.19 41.26 -35.32
C VAL A 68 4.79 41.15 -35.92
N ARG A 69 4.16 39.97 -35.84
CA ARG A 69 2.69 39.81 -35.95
C ARG A 69 2.16 39.22 -34.64
N LYS A 70 1.23 39.95 -34.02
CA LYS A 70 0.50 39.57 -32.81
C LYS A 70 -0.52 38.48 -33.14
N ASN A 71 -0.59 37.44 -32.31
CA ASN A 71 -1.55 36.34 -32.44
C ASN A 71 -2.87 36.68 -31.70
N PRO A 72 -4.08 36.48 -32.26
CA PRO A 72 -5.34 36.97 -31.69
C PRO A 72 -5.99 36.11 -30.58
N ASP A 73 -5.40 34.98 -30.19
CA ASP A 73 -6.12 33.96 -29.39
C ASP A 73 -5.99 34.08 -27.86
N GLN A 74 -5.13 34.97 -27.33
CA GLN A 74 -4.99 35.13 -25.88
C GLN A 74 -6.08 36.03 -25.23
N SER A 75 -6.69 36.97 -25.98
CA SER A 75 -7.69 37.88 -25.40
C SER A 75 -9.05 37.20 -25.19
N LYS A 76 -9.39 36.19 -25.99
CA LYS A 76 -10.65 35.43 -25.86
C LYS A 76 -10.62 34.48 -24.66
N LEU A 77 -9.48 33.86 -24.38
CA LEU A 77 -9.31 32.96 -23.23
C LEU A 77 -9.40 33.74 -21.90
N GLN A 78 -8.86 34.96 -21.87
CA GLN A 78 -8.87 35.82 -20.68
C GLN A 78 -10.27 36.40 -20.39
N GLN A 79 -11.06 36.70 -21.43
CA GLN A 79 -12.47 37.08 -21.28
C GLN A 79 -13.34 35.94 -20.77
N GLN A 80 -13.09 34.70 -21.22
CA GLN A 80 -13.86 33.54 -20.78
C GLN A 80 -13.58 33.17 -19.31
N GLN A 81 -12.34 33.35 -18.84
CA GLN A 81 -12.01 33.18 -17.42
C GLN A 81 -12.66 34.25 -16.52
N GLN A 82 -12.73 35.51 -16.97
CA GLN A 82 -13.40 36.58 -16.21
C GLN A 82 -14.91 36.39 -16.13
N GLN A 83 -15.58 35.92 -17.20
CA GLN A 83 -17.02 35.61 -17.16
C GLN A 83 -17.34 34.44 -16.22
N THR A 84 -16.46 33.44 -16.16
CA THR A 84 -16.64 32.27 -15.28
C THR A 84 -16.48 32.66 -13.80
N GLN A 85 -15.55 33.55 -13.47
CA GLN A 85 -15.41 34.08 -12.10
C GLN A 85 -16.60 34.97 -11.67
N GLN A 86 -17.17 35.76 -12.57
CA GLN A 86 -18.36 36.56 -12.26
C GLN A 86 -19.61 35.70 -12.01
N GLN A 87 -19.79 34.59 -12.75
CA GLN A 87 -20.90 33.67 -12.50
C GLN A 87 -20.78 32.94 -11.14
N GLN A 88 -19.57 32.56 -10.72
CA GLN A 88 -19.34 31.95 -9.40
C GLN A 88 -19.59 32.93 -8.24
N GLN A 89 -19.25 34.21 -8.40
CA GLN A 89 -19.56 35.23 -7.38
C GLN A 89 -21.07 35.50 -7.27
N GLN A 90 -21.82 35.50 -8.38
CA GLN A 90 -23.28 35.66 -8.34
C GLN A 90 -24.00 34.47 -7.67
N GLN A 91 -23.54 33.23 -7.89
CA GLN A 91 -24.10 32.05 -7.23
C GLN A 91 -23.83 32.06 -5.71
N THR A 92 -22.66 32.56 -5.29
CA THR A 92 -22.30 32.68 -3.86
C THR A 92 -23.15 33.74 -3.15
N GLN A 93 -23.47 34.85 -3.83
CA GLN A 93 -24.37 35.88 -3.29
C GLN A 93 -25.84 35.41 -3.20
N GLN A 94 -26.31 34.57 -4.14
CA GLN A 94 -27.66 33.97 -4.04
C GLN A 94 -27.77 32.96 -2.89
N GLN A 95 -26.74 32.16 -2.62
CA GLN A 95 -26.74 31.24 -1.47
C GLN A 95 -26.72 31.95 -0.10
N GLN A 96 -26.05 33.10 -0.02
CA GLN A 96 -26.05 33.92 1.20
C GLN A 96 -27.39 34.64 1.44
N ALA A 97 -28.15 34.95 0.38
CA ALA A 97 -29.48 35.54 0.51
C ALA A 97 -30.54 34.54 1.03
N THR A 98 -30.42 33.25 0.72
CA THR A 98 -31.33 32.20 1.21
C THR A 98 -31.13 31.80 2.68
N ASN A 99 -29.94 32.02 3.25
CA ASN A 99 -29.66 31.69 4.65
C ASN A 99 -30.12 32.75 5.67
N ASN A 100 -30.44 33.98 5.22
CA ASN A 100 -30.87 35.07 6.10
C ASN A 100 -32.40 35.18 6.30
N GLN A 101 -33.20 34.26 5.73
CA GLN A 101 -34.66 34.21 5.97
C GLN A 101 -35.09 33.09 6.95
N GLY A 102 -34.16 32.29 7.47
CA GLY A 102 -34.46 31.18 8.39
C GLY A 102 -34.44 31.51 9.89
N THR A 103 -34.11 32.75 10.28
CA THR A 103 -33.83 33.11 11.69
C THR A 103 -34.77 34.17 12.25
N GLN A 104 -36.07 34.03 11.99
CA GLN A 104 -37.12 34.69 12.77
C GLN A 104 -38.35 33.78 12.87
N ASN A 105 -38.30 32.79 13.75
CA ASN A 105 -39.47 32.34 14.50
C ASN A 105 -39.08 31.31 15.58
N ARG A 106 -39.67 31.49 16.77
CA ARG A 106 -39.61 30.66 18.00
C ARG A 106 -38.55 31.05 19.03
N LYS A 107 -38.84 32.16 19.72
CA LYS A 107 -38.73 32.26 21.18
C LYS A 107 -40.15 32.31 21.76
N ASN A 108 -40.30 31.92 23.04
CA ASN A 108 -41.50 31.76 23.88
C ASN A 108 -41.94 30.28 23.92
N GLU A 109 -42.01 29.55 25.03
CA GLU A 109 -42.14 29.89 26.46
C GLU A 109 -41.78 28.64 27.31
N SER A 110 -41.30 28.87 28.55
CA SER A 110 -41.41 27.97 29.72
C SER A 110 -42.66 28.40 30.54
N PRO A 111 -43.17 27.74 31.61
CA PRO A 111 -42.52 26.78 32.52
C PRO A 111 -43.42 25.65 33.13
N THR A 112 -42.80 24.89 34.05
CA THR A 112 -43.27 23.88 35.02
C THR A 112 -44.55 24.17 35.83
N MET A 113 -45.30 23.12 36.23
CA MET A 113 -45.71 22.73 37.62
C MET A 113 -46.72 21.56 37.66
N SER A 114 -46.52 20.61 38.57
CA SER A 114 -47.44 19.53 39.05
C SER A 114 -48.52 20.12 40.02
N PRO A 115 -49.57 19.42 40.58
CA PRO A 115 -49.67 17.98 40.97
C PRO A 115 -51.06 17.26 40.92
N THR A 116 -51.05 15.94 41.26
CA THR A 116 -52.05 15.08 41.99
C THR A 116 -53.47 14.71 41.48
N SER A 117 -53.62 13.41 41.13
CA SER A 117 -54.56 12.36 41.64
C SER A 117 -56.08 12.44 41.30
N THR A 118 -56.83 11.41 40.87
CA THR A 118 -56.95 9.98 41.28
C THR A 118 -57.63 9.09 40.19
N SER A 119 -57.29 7.79 40.26
CA SER A 119 -57.53 6.52 39.49
C SER A 119 -58.99 6.05 39.23
N PRO A 120 -59.33 4.82 38.69
CA PRO A 120 -58.55 3.60 38.33
C PRO A 120 -58.86 3.05 36.89
N THR A 121 -58.27 2.01 36.27
CA THR A 121 -58.08 0.57 36.61
C THR A 121 -57.28 -0.10 35.48
N SER A 122 -56.23 -0.90 35.77
CA SER A 122 -55.92 -2.23 35.19
C SER A 122 -54.45 -2.60 35.49
N THR A 123 -54.26 -3.49 36.46
CA THR A 123 -52.98 -4.00 36.94
C THR A 123 -52.53 -5.25 36.18
N SER A 124 -51.22 -5.38 36.03
CA SER A 124 -50.44 -6.50 35.50
C SER A 124 -50.72 -7.86 36.15
N PRO A 125 -50.18 -8.94 35.56
CA PRO A 125 -49.61 -10.02 36.35
C PRO A 125 -48.16 -10.41 35.97
N PRO A 126 -47.49 -11.24 36.81
CA PRO A 126 -46.04 -11.40 36.89
C PRO A 126 -45.50 -12.70 36.25
N ALA A 127 -44.18 -12.87 36.37
CA ALA A 127 -43.37 -14.03 35.96
C ALA A 127 -43.92 -15.40 36.42
N ILE A 128 -43.67 -16.44 35.61
CA ILE A 128 -43.38 -17.84 35.98
C ILE A 128 -42.79 -18.58 34.75
N THR A 129 -41.72 -19.34 35.02
CA THR A 129 -41.16 -20.58 34.45
C THR A 129 -42.01 -21.36 33.42
N ILE A 130 -41.38 -22.12 32.50
CA ILE A 130 -41.72 -23.53 32.14
C ILE A 130 -40.75 -24.11 31.07
N ASN A 131 -40.08 -25.19 31.48
CA ASN A 131 -39.78 -26.50 30.86
C ASN A 131 -39.16 -26.67 29.45
N GLU A 132 -37.99 -27.31 29.48
CA GLU A 132 -37.51 -28.32 28.52
C GLU A 132 -38.42 -29.57 28.48
N PRO A 133 -38.43 -30.33 27.37
CA PRO A 133 -38.78 -31.73 27.38
C PRO A 133 -37.53 -32.63 27.37
N SER A 134 -37.48 -33.54 28.34
CA SER A 134 -36.51 -34.64 28.45
C SER A 134 -37.01 -35.88 27.69
N GLN A 135 -36.13 -36.60 26.99
CA GLN A 135 -36.21 -38.05 26.82
C GLN A 135 -34.83 -38.72 26.94
N GLN A 136 -34.59 -39.24 28.15
CA GLN A 136 -34.04 -40.55 28.53
C GLN A 136 -32.74 -41.08 27.89
N GLN A 137 -31.72 -41.11 28.76
CA GLN A 137 -30.57 -42.03 28.73
C GLN A 137 -30.97 -43.44 29.19
N GLN A 138 -30.31 -44.45 28.61
CA GLN A 138 -29.90 -45.66 29.34
C GLN A 138 -28.36 -45.80 29.26
N GLN A 139 -27.77 -45.97 30.45
CA GLN A 139 -26.35 -46.22 30.71
C GLN A 139 -26.01 -47.70 30.52
N GLN A 140 -24.75 -48.03 30.19
CA GLN A 140 -23.78 -48.62 31.13
C GLN A 140 -22.48 -49.13 30.47
N ASN A 141 -21.36 -48.83 31.16
CA ASN A 141 -20.12 -49.63 31.35
C ASN A 141 -19.26 -49.97 30.10
N ASN A 142 -17.92 -50.01 30.10
CA ASN A 142 -16.94 -50.30 31.15
C ASN A 142 -15.50 -49.89 30.69
N LYS A 143 -14.59 -49.82 31.66
CA LYS A 143 -13.11 -49.69 31.61
C LYS A 143 -12.39 -50.57 30.56
N PHE A 144 -11.21 -50.16 30.06
CA PHE A 144 -9.88 -50.75 30.36
C PHE A 144 -8.71 -50.16 29.52
N THR A 145 -7.66 -49.75 30.25
CA THR A 145 -6.17 -49.70 30.05
C THR A 145 -5.43 -49.50 28.71
N PRO A 146 -4.24 -48.85 28.76
CA PRO A 146 -3.23 -48.78 27.70
C PRO A 146 -2.17 -49.89 27.78
N GLY A 147 -1.52 -50.22 26.65
CA GLY A 147 -0.43 -51.20 26.55
C GLY A 147 0.88 -50.59 26.03
N VAL A 148 1.97 -50.90 26.75
CA VAL A 148 3.36 -50.48 26.60
C VAL A 148 4.19 -51.55 25.87
N ILE A 149 5.19 -51.15 25.07
CA ILE A 149 6.48 -51.88 24.94
C ILE A 149 7.63 -50.85 24.91
N THR A 150 8.53 -50.96 25.89
CA THR A 150 9.86 -50.31 26.05
C THR A 150 10.95 -51.42 25.95
N PRO A 151 12.26 -51.25 26.29
CA PRO A 151 13.17 -50.08 26.37
C PRO A 151 14.57 -50.34 25.73
N LYS A 152 15.44 -49.31 25.68
CA LYS A 152 16.86 -49.45 26.10
C LYS A 152 17.32 -48.21 26.88
N THR A 153 18.12 -48.51 27.89
CA THR A 153 18.53 -47.77 29.10
C THR A 153 19.86 -47.03 28.96
N ALA A 154 20.03 -45.87 29.62
CA ALA A 154 21.13 -45.57 30.56
C ALA A 154 21.02 -44.12 31.12
N SER A 155 21.10 -43.98 32.44
CA SER A 155 21.44 -42.76 33.23
C SER A 155 22.74 -43.07 34.02
N PRO A 156 23.29 -42.25 34.97
CA PRO A 156 23.01 -40.87 35.41
C PRO A 156 24.28 -40.00 35.76
N ASN A 157 24.11 -38.73 36.15
CA ASN A 157 24.72 -38.18 37.39
C ASN A 157 24.28 -36.73 37.78
N THR A 158 23.49 -36.65 38.87
CA THR A 158 23.69 -35.91 40.15
C THR A 158 24.29 -34.48 40.21
N GLN A 159 23.55 -33.50 40.75
CA GLN A 159 23.71 -32.90 42.11
C GLN A 159 22.90 -31.59 42.32
N THR A 160 22.35 -31.45 43.54
CA THR A 160 21.68 -30.28 44.17
C THR A 160 22.34 -30.05 45.55
N PRO A 161 21.91 -29.07 46.40
CA PRO A 161 21.98 -27.59 46.40
C PRO A 161 22.78 -27.09 47.67
N PRO A 162 22.66 -25.85 48.21
CA PRO A 162 21.58 -25.54 49.19
C PRO A 162 21.12 -24.04 49.32
N GLU A 163 20.20 -23.82 50.27
CA GLU A 163 19.24 -22.73 50.54
C GLU A 163 19.74 -21.44 51.28
N SER A 164 19.02 -20.30 51.04
CA SER A 164 18.44 -19.25 51.94
C SER A 164 19.27 -18.55 53.07
N PRO A 165 18.95 -17.31 53.59
CA PRO A 165 17.58 -16.74 53.82
C PRO A 165 17.33 -15.18 53.84
N ARG A 166 16.04 -14.83 53.64
CA ARG A 166 15.14 -13.83 54.31
C ARG A 166 15.45 -12.30 54.51
N LYS A 167 14.40 -11.53 54.14
CA LYS A 167 13.72 -10.35 54.78
C LYS A 167 14.25 -8.92 54.54
N ALA A 168 13.40 -8.04 53.99
CA ALA A 168 12.60 -7.06 54.76
C ALA A 168 11.68 -6.21 53.83
N ASP A 169 10.40 -6.09 54.23
CA ASP A 169 9.43 -5.14 53.71
C ASP A 169 9.83 -3.70 54.05
N ASN A 170 9.54 -2.73 53.17
CA ASN A 170 8.99 -1.47 53.65
C ASN A 170 8.10 -0.77 52.63
N THR A 171 6.98 -0.33 53.18
CA THR A 171 5.85 0.41 52.64
C THR A 171 6.20 1.78 52.08
N GLY A 172 5.36 2.29 51.18
CA GLY A 172 4.88 3.68 51.31
C GLY A 172 5.17 4.64 50.16
N ASN A 173 4.14 4.78 49.33
CA ASN A 173 3.47 6.04 49.04
C ASN A 173 3.81 6.79 47.74
N VAL A 174 2.69 7.13 47.11
CA VAL A 174 2.45 7.86 45.88
C VAL A 174 2.50 9.36 46.18
N ASN A 175 3.10 10.16 45.30
CA ASN A 175 2.51 11.41 44.77
C ASN A 175 3.44 12.12 43.79
N SER A 176 2.95 12.16 42.55
CA SER A 176 2.90 13.28 41.61
C SER A 176 3.45 14.64 42.08
N VAL A 177 4.15 15.36 41.19
CA VAL A 177 3.56 16.42 40.36
C VAL A 177 4.65 17.09 39.49
N ASN A 178 4.21 17.38 38.27
CA ASN A 178 4.83 18.04 37.13
C ASN A 178 5.17 19.53 37.32
N GLN A 179 6.01 19.99 36.37
CA GLN A 179 6.09 21.34 35.79
C GLN A 179 6.71 22.49 36.60
N TYR A 180 7.62 23.23 35.96
CA TYR A 180 7.43 24.66 35.65
C TYR A 180 8.29 25.10 34.44
N LEU A 181 7.62 25.77 33.50
CA LEU A 181 8.16 26.65 32.47
C LEU A 181 8.39 28.05 33.04
N ASN A 182 9.44 28.72 32.54
CA ASN A 182 9.66 30.17 32.43
C ASN A 182 9.58 31.08 33.67
N GLY A 183 10.71 31.75 33.95
CA GLY A 183 10.78 32.96 34.78
C GLY A 183 12.14 33.65 34.65
N ALA A 184 12.13 34.93 34.32
CA ALA A 184 13.27 35.76 33.93
C ALA A 184 14.15 36.28 35.08
N HIS A 185 15.40 36.62 34.72
CA HIS A 185 16.35 37.57 35.30
C HIS A 185 16.58 37.64 36.83
N LYS A 186 17.84 37.40 37.24
CA LYS A 186 18.67 38.37 37.97
C LYS A 186 20.14 37.94 38.06
N ASP A 187 21.03 38.86 37.70
CA ASP A 187 22.47 38.84 37.94
C ASP A 187 22.81 38.74 39.43
N VAL A 188 23.77 37.88 39.80
CA VAL A 188 24.82 38.17 40.82
C VAL A 188 26.10 37.37 40.49
N SER A 189 27.21 38.07 40.69
CA SER A 189 28.63 37.84 40.41
C SER A 189 29.34 36.60 40.99
N LYS A 190 30.29 36.10 40.19
CA LYS A 190 31.70 35.71 40.49
C LYS A 190 32.07 35.23 41.91
N THR A 191 32.58 33.98 41.97
CA THR A 191 33.87 33.64 42.61
C THR A 191 34.46 32.39 41.96
N GLY A 192 35.73 32.44 41.55
CA GLY A 192 36.43 31.32 40.92
C GLY A 192 37.21 30.45 41.89
N ARG A 193 37.54 29.23 41.45
CA ARG A 193 38.76 28.51 41.83
C ARG A 193 39.19 27.55 40.71
N LYS A 194 40.44 27.74 40.28
CA LYS A 194 41.36 26.85 39.53
C LYS A 194 41.54 25.52 40.32
N SER A 195 41.99 24.36 39.84
CA SER A 195 42.76 23.86 38.66
C SER A 195 42.88 22.33 38.87
N ASN A 196 42.75 21.46 37.87
CA ASN A 196 43.78 20.66 37.14
C ASN A 196 43.02 19.40 36.66
N GLY A 197 43.21 18.78 35.50
CA GLY A 197 44.30 18.75 34.52
C GLY A 197 44.36 17.29 34.04
N GLY A 198 43.94 17.02 32.80
CA GLY A 198 43.96 15.70 32.16
C GLY A 198 43.70 15.86 30.67
N GLU A 199 44.71 15.52 29.87
CA GLU A 199 44.91 15.87 28.46
C GLU A 199 43.85 15.32 27.51
N TYR A 200 43.43 16.17 26.56
CA TYR A 200 42.62 15.87 25.39
C TYR A 200 43.53 15.92 24.16
N THR A 201 43.51 14.89 23.33
CA THR A 201 44.11 14.91 21.98
C THR A 201 43.07 15.42 20.97
N PRO A 202 43.32 16.53 20.25
CA PRO A 202 42.47 17.00 19.16
C PRO A 202 42.85 16.31 17.84
N LEU A 203 41.86 15.81 17.10
CA LEU A 203 42.00 15.55 15.66
C LEU A 203 41.32 16.66 14.88
N ASP A 204 42.16 17.63 14.50
CA ASP A 204 42.20 18.45 13.29
C ASP A 204 40.87 18.95 12.68
N TYR A 205 40.49 20.13 13.15
CA TYR A 205 39.76 21.14 12.40
C TYR A 205 40.79 21.99 11.64
N VAL A 206 40.78 21.99 10.31
CA VAL A 206 41.50 22.99 9.51
C VAL A 206 40.49 23.84 8.75
N ASP A 207 40.36 25.08 9.21
CA ASP A 207 39.78 26.19 8.46
C ASP A 207 40.71 26.52 7.29
N SER A 208 40.20 26.44 6.07
CA SER A 208 40.89 26.92 4.87
C SER A 208 39.85 27.29 3.82
N SER A 209 39.47 28.57 3.81
CA SER A 209 38.91 29.22 2.62
C SER A 209 39.84 28.94 1.42
N PRO A 210 39.32 28.59 0.22
CA PRO A 210 40.15 28.08 -0.86
C PRO A 210 41.01 29.19 -1.48
N LYS A 211 42.33 28.95 -1.54
CA LYS A 211 43.19 29.52 -2.58
C LYS A 211 43.00 28.66 -3.84
N VAL A 212 42.69 29.33 -4.94
CA VAL A 212 42.53 28.73 -6.27
C VAL A 212 43.86 28.14 -6.71
N ASP A 213 43.91 26.84 -6.95
CA ASP A 213 44.99 26.20 -7.71
C ASP A 213 44.38 25.30 -8.79
N HIS A 214 44.73 25.60 -10.04
CA HIS A 214 44.24 24.90 -11.22
C HIS A 214 45.12 23.69 -11.50
N GLY A 215 44.56 22.48 -11.32
CA GLY A 215 45.08 21.29 -11.98
C GLY A 215 45.52 20.15 -11.07
N SER A 216 44.60 19.60 -10.27
CA SER A 216 44.51 18.16 -9.97
C SER A 216 43.33 17.93 -9.04
N LEU A 217 42.32 17.19 -9.52
CA LEU A 217 41.17 16.79 -8.68
C LEU A 217 41.67 15.89 -7.54
N PRO A 218 41.33 16.16 -6.27
CA PRO A 218 41.73 15.29 -5.18
C PRO A 218 41.01 13.94 -5.30
N LYS A 219 41.77 12.85 -5.21
CA LYS A 219 41.24 11.48 -5.16
C LYS A 219 40.34 11.34 -3.92
N ARG A 220 39.04 11.10 -4.11
CA ARG A 220 38.06 10.90 -3.03
C ARG A 220 38.48 9.73 -2.14
N LYS A 221 38.85 10.02 -0.89
CA LYS A 221 38.79 9.08 0.24
C LYS A 221 37.58 9.47 1.09
N ALA A 222 36.44 8.82 0.91
CA ALA A 222 35.36 8.77 1.92
C ALA A 222 34.23 7.83 1.46
N SER A 223 34.06 6.73 2.17
CA SER A 223 32.85 5.90 2.23
C SER A 223 31.74 6.62 3.02
N GLY A 224 31.42 7.85 2.61
CA GLY A 224 30.36 8.67 3.19
C GLY A 224 29.30 9.05 2.16
N PRO A 225 28.09 9.44 2.59
CA PRO A 225 27.07 9.91 1.66
C PRO A 225 27.56 11.12 0.85
N PRO A 226 27.00 11.37 -0.35
CA PRO A 226 27.48 12.47 -1.19
C PRO A 226 27.28 13.79 -0.45
N GLU A 227 28.39 14.47 -0.11
CA GLU A 227 28.34 15.89 0.22
C GLU A 227 27.84 16.62 -1.03
N ILE A 228 26.80 17.43 -0.85
CA ILE A 228 26.21 18.26 -1.89
C ILE A 228 26.54 19.71 -1.54
N LEU A 229 27.21 20.40 -2.47
CA LEU A 229 27.51 21.82 -2.27
C LEU A 229 26.20 22.61 -2.31
N PRO A 230 26.04 23.64 -1.47
CA PRO A 230 24.79 24.39 -1.44
C PRO A 230 24.45 25.07 -2.77
N GLU A 231 25.45 25.37 -3.59
CA GLU A 231 25.28 25.94 -4.94
C GLU A 231 24.71 24.93 -5.94
N GLU A 232 24.72 23.64 -5.62
CA GLU A 232 24.12 22.58 -6.43
C GLU A 232 22.64 22.35 -6.11
N ILE A 233 22.11 23.04 -5.10
CA ILE A 233 20.72 22.92 -4.61
C ILE A 233 19.97 24.22 -4.90
N GLU A 234 18.91 24.11 -5.71
CA GLU A 234 18.10 25.25 -6.15
C GLU A 234 16.63 25.06 -5.73
N TYR A 235 16.06 26.02 -5.00
CA TYR A 235 14.63 26.08 -4.66
C TYR A 235 14.23 27.51 -4.26
N ASP A 236 12.97 27.85 -4.49
CA ASP A 236 12.37 29.10 -4.06
C ASP A 236 11.61 28.93 -2.73
N LEU A 237 12.00 29.72 -1.73
CA LEU A 237 11.44 29.62 -0.37
C LEU A 237 9.92 29.84 -0.28
N LYS A 238 9.31 30.51 -1.26
CA LYS A 238 7.88 30.81 -1.24
C LYS A 238 7.06 29.83 -2.06
N ASN A 239 7.52 29.53 -3.27
CA ASN A 239 6.76 28.77 -4.25
C ASN A 239 6.97 27.26 -4.10
N ASP A 240 8.10 26.83 -3.55
CA ASP A 240 8.45 25.40 -3.47
C ASP A 240 8.19 24.77 -2.09
N PHE A 241 7.57 25.49 -1.16
CA PHE A 241 7.29 24.95 0.17
C PHE A 241 6.31 23.75 0.12
N LEU A 242 6.72 22.60 0.65
CA LEU A 242 5.92 21.37 0.69
C LEU A 242 5.26 21.13 2.06
N GLY A 243 5.94 21.55 3.13
CA GLY A 243 5.48 21.35 4.49
C GLY A 243 6.52 21.70 5.55
N GLN A 244 6.08 21.74 6.79
CA GLN A 244 6.92 21.98 7.96
C GLN A 244 6.62 20.93 9.04
N GLY A 245 7.67 20.29 9.56
CA GLY A 245 7.60 19.29 10.62
C GLY A 245 8.31 19.74 11.90
N SER A 246 8.47 18.81 12.84
CA SER A 246 9.25 18.97 14.08
C SER A 246 10.71 19.34 13.81
N PHE A 247 11.30 18.75 12.76
CA PHE A 247 12.73 18.85 12.45
C PHE A 247 13.11 20.01 11.52
N GLY A 248 12.15 20.60 10.79
CA GLY A 248 12.49 21.58 9.76
C GLY A 248 11.36 21.86 8.79
N SER A 249 11.71 22.61 7.74
CA SER A 249 10.84 22.87 6.59
C SER A 249 11.33 22.06 5.39
N VAL A 250 10.41 21.58 4.57
CA VAL A 250 10.71 20.80 3.36
C VAL A 250 10.27 21.58 2.14
N TYR A 251 11.16 21.65 1.16
CA TYR A 251 10.93 22.33 -0.11
C TYR A 251 11.08 21.36 -1.27
N LYS A 252 10.31 21.55 -2.32
CA LYS A 252 10.62 21.02 -3.64
C LYS A 252 11.86 21.76 -4.16
N GLY A 253 12.74 21.09 -4.87
CA GLY A 253 13.92 21.76 -5.42
C GLY A 253 14.50 20.99 -6.58
N LYS A 254 15.65 21.47 -7.05
CA LYS A 254 16.50 20.80 -8.01
C LYS A 254 17.89 20.60 -7.42
N CYS A 255 18.43 19.40 -7.56
CA CYS A 255 19.82 19.09 -7.25
C CYS A 255 20.49 18.57 -8.52
N ARG A 256 21.50 19.28 -9.04
CA ARG A 256 22.18 18.94 -10.31
C ARG A 256 21.21 18.68 -11.47
N GLY A 257 20.13 19.47 -11.54
CA GLY A 257 19.08 19.37 -12.57
C GLY A 257 17.97 18.34 -12.31
N GLN A 258 18.09 17.48 -11.30
CA GLN A 258 17.07 16.49 -10.92
C GLN A 258 16.09 17.07 -9.89
N GLU A 259 14.79 16.83 -10.04
CA GLU A 259 13.80 17.22 -9.02
C GLU A 259 13.99 16.42 -7.72
N VAL A 260 13.99 17.11 -6.58
CA VAL A 260 14.30 16.58 -5.25
C VAL A 260 13.42 17.19 -4.16
N ALA A 261 13.39 16.56 -3.00
CA ALA A 261 12.92 17.19 -1.76
C ALA A 261 14.13 17.64 -0.92
N VAL A 262 14.06 18.87 -0.41
CA VAL A 262 15.13 19.53 0.37
C VAL A 262 14.60 19.81 1.77
N LYS A 263 15.07 19.06 2.76
CA LYS A 263 14.75 19.26 4.18
C LYS A 263 15.77 20.21 4.80
N VAL A 264 15.27 21.34 5.29
CA VAL A 264 16.05 22.43 5.88
C VAL A 264 15.75 22.49 7.38
N PRO A 265 16.75 22.32 8.26
CA PRO A 265 16.57 22.46 9.70
C PRO A 265 15.99 23.83 10.07
N ARG A 266 15.21 23.91 11.15
CA ARG A 266 14.56 25.16 11.62
C ARG A 266 15.55 26.30 11.87
N LYS A 267 16.78 25.97 12.24
CA LYS A 267 17.88 26.91 12.45
C LYS A 267 19.06 26.46 11.62
N GLN A 268 19.77 27.43 11.06
CA GLN A 268 21.01 27.17 10.33
C GLN A 268 22.25 27.22 11.23
N LYS A 269 22.15 27.91 12.36
CA LYS A 269 23.12 27.85 13.47
C LYS A 269 22.61 26.85 14.50
N LEU A 270 23.04 25.61 14.36
CA LEU A 270 22.68 24.53 15.27
C LEU A 270 23.58 24.57 16.51
N ASN A 271 23.01 24.31 17.68
CA ASN A 271 23.81 23.98 18.86
C ASN A 271 24.41 22.56 18.72
N LEU A 272 25.28 22.17 19.66
CA LEU A 272 25.96 20.86 19.60
C LEU A 272 24.98 19.68 19.57
N TYR A 273 23.87 19.76 20.29
CA TYR A 273 22.84 18.70 20.32
C TYR A 273 22.10 18.61 18.98
N GLU A 274 21.63 19.75 18.45
CA GLU A 274 20.93 19.81 17.16
C GLU A 274 21.84 19.37 16.00
N LEU A 275 23.13 19.75 16.03
CA LEU A 275 24.13 19.32 15.03
C LEU A 275 24.41 17.81 15.12
N THR A 276 24.48 17.27 16.34
CA THR A 276 24.65 15.82 16.56
C THR A 276 23.44 15.06 16.04
N SER A 277 22.23 15.54 16.29
CA SER A 277 20.99 14.95 15.75
C SER A 277 20.95 15.00 14.22
N PHE A 278 21.31 16.13 13.60
CA PHE A 278 21.40 16.24 12.13
C PHE A 278 22.41 15.26 11.54
N ARG A 279 23.62 15.18 12.11
CA ARG A 279 24.65 14.23 11.67
C ARG A 279 24.22 12.78 11.85
N HIS A 280 23.50 12.49 12.94
CA HIS A 280 22.94 11.17 13.19
C HIS A 280 21.91 10.79 12.13
N GLU A 281 20.97 11.68 11.80
CA GLU A 281 19.98 11.45 10.74
C GLU A 281 20.67 11.19 9.38
N VAL A 282 21.66 12.01 9.00
CA VAL A 282 22.47 11.81 7.79
C VAL A 282 23.18 10.44 7.81
N LYS A 283 23.77 10.05 8.94
CA LYS A 283 24.45 8.76 9.11
C LYS A 283 23.47 7.59 8.95
N ILE A 284 22.28 7.68 9.54
CA ILE A 284 21.22 6.67 9.40
C ILE A 284 20.81 6.54 7.93
N MET A 285 20.43 7.65 7.29
CA MET A 285 19.95 7.66 5.91
C MET A 285 21.00 7.15 4.92
N SER A 286 22.29 7.42 5.17
CA SER A 286 23.38 6.92 4.32
C SER A 286 23.51 5.39 4.25
N LYS A 287 22.93 4.68 5.22
CA LYS A 287 22.94 3.21 5.27
C LYS A 287 21.73 2.58 4.60
N ILE A 288 20.75 3.36 4.14
CA ILE A 288 19.47 2.86 3.68
C ILE A 288 19.37 2.86 2.16
N PHE A 289 19.10 1.70 1.57
CA PHE A 289 18.82 1.57 0.15
C PHE A 289 17.75 0.51 -0.09
N HIS A 290 16.49 0.96 -0.19
CA HIS A 290 15.34 0.08 -0.38
C HIS A 290 14.22 0.82 -1.14
N PRO A 291 13.49 0.17 -2.08
CA PRO A 291 12.46 0.82 -2.88
C PRO A 291 11.31 1.44 -2.05
N ASN A 292 10.99 0.85 -0.90
CA ASN A 292 9.95 1.33 0.04
C ASN A 292 10.51 2.17 1.20
N VAL A 293 11.71 2.72 1.05
CA VAL A 293 12.25 3.76 1.93
C VAL A 293 12.67 4.92 1.04
N VAL A 294 12.49 6.16 1.51
CA VAL A 294 12.86 7.34 0.72
C VAL A 294 14.36 7.29 0.36
N LEU A 295 14.66 7.46 -0.92
CA LEU A 295 16.02 7.44 -1.43
C LEU A 295 16.74 8.71 -0.98
N PHE A 296 17.78 8.53 -0.17
CA PHE A 296 18.69 9.57 0.22
C PHE A 296 19.70 9.87 -0.90
N LEU A 297 19.80 11.14 -1.30
CA LEU A 297 20.67 11.58 -2.39
C LEU A 297 21.97 12.22 -1.88
N GLY A 298 21.93 12.79 -0.68
CA GLY A 298 23.07 13.42 -0.04
C GLY A 298 22.65 14.55 0.90
N ALA A 299 23.64 15.21 1.50
CA ALA A 299 23.40 16.32 2.41
C ALA A 299 24.39 17.45 2.16
N CYS A 300 23.97 18.67 2.44
CA CYS A 300 24.88 19.79 2.63
C CYS A 300 25.18 19.88 4.13
N THR A 301 26.45 19.76 4.50
CA THR A 301 26.90 19.84 5.90
C THR A 301 27.61 21.17 6.22
N GLN A 302 27.67 22.08 5.25
CA GLN A 302 28.24 23.41 5.44
C GLN A 302 27.49 24.20 6.53
N SER A 303 28.25 24.71 7.51
CA SER A 303 27.71 25.55 8.57
C SER A 303 26.95 26.74 8.00
N GLY A 304 25.72 26.96 8.49
CA GLY A 304 24.83 28.01 8.00
C GLY A 304 24.01 27.67 6.75
N LYS A 305 24.24 26.52 6.11
CA LYS A 305 23.53 26.06 4.91
C LYS A 305 23.15 24.56 4.95
N MET A 306 23.01 23.99 6.16
CA MET A 306 22.76 22.56 6.36
C MET A 306 21.41 22.12 5.80
N GLN A 307 21.42 21.05 5.00
CA GLN A 307 20.26 20.55 4.24
C GLN A 307 20.37 19.05 3.99
N ILE A 308 19.25 18.33 3.99
CA ILE A 308 19.16 16.91 3.59
C ILE A 308 18.40 16.85 2.26
N VAL A 309 18.93 16.12 1.29
CA VAL A 309 18.35 16.00 -0.07
C VAL A 309 17.92 14.55 -0.30
N THR A 310 16.65 14.36 -0.68
CA THR A 310 16.06 13.05 -1.00
C THR A 310 15.34 13.08 -2.35
N GLU A 311 14.93 11.91 -2.83
CA GLU A 311 13.94 11.85 -3.90
C GLU A 311 12.66 12.61 -3.52
N LEU A 312 11.97 13.15 -4.54
CA LEU A 312 10.70 13.86 -4.38
C LEU A 312 9.53 12.88 -4.53
N CYS A 313 8.67 12.82 -3.51
CA CYS A 313 7.39 12.10 -3.55
C CYS A 313 6.23 13.07 -3.79
N GLN A 314 5.06 12.55 -4.20
CA GLN A 314 3.89 13.37 -4.55
C GLN A 314 3.16 13.92 -3.33
N THR A 315 2.98 13.09 -2.30
CA THR A 315 2.25 13.42 -1.06
C THR A 315 2.67 12.43 0.03
N ASP A 316 2.19 12.62 1.25
CA ASP A 316 2.15 11.61 2.30
C ASP A 316 0.79 10.88 2.35
N LEU A 317 0.76 9.72 3.00
CA LEU A 317 -0.41 8.86 3.11
C LEU A 317 -1.50 9.47 4.00
N GLU A 318 -1.15 10.26 5.02
CA GLU A 318 -2.12 10.98 5.87
C GLU A 318 -2.99 11.91 5.01
N ARG A 319 -2.35 12.78 4.21
CA ARG A 319 -3.06 13.65 3.26
C ARG A 319 -3.86 12.86 2.23
N LEU A 320 -3.36 11.71 1.79
CA LEU A 320 -4.05 10.87 0.81
C LEU A 320 -5.33 10.24 1.39
N LEU A 321 -5.32 9.87 2.68
CA LEU A 321 -6.46 9.25 3.36
C LEU A 321 -7.52 10.27 3.77
N HIS A 322 -7.10 11.45 4.27
CA HIS A 322 -8.00 12.42 4.92
C HIS A 322 -8.43 13.60 4.05
N ASN A 323 -7.85 13.79 2.86
CA ASN A 323 -8.19 14.95 2.01
C ASN A 323 -9.33 14.64 1.03
N ASP A 324 -10.53 15.12 1.36
CA ASP A 324 -11.77 15.02 0.55
C ASP A 324 -11.62 15.50 -0.89
N ARG A 325 -10.65 16.39 -1.18
CA ARG A 325 -10.43 16.92 -2.54
C ARG A 325 -9.83 15.90 -3.50
N THR A 326 -9.18 14.86 -2.98
CA THR A 326 -8.54 13.86 -3.86
C THR A 326 -9.56 12.90 -4.49
N LYS A 327 -10.77 12.72 -3.90
CA LYS A 327 -11.92 11.90 -4.35
C LYS A 327 -11.64 10.53 -5.00
N LYS A 328 -10.39 10.10 -5.06
CA LYS A 328 -9.98 8.84 -5.64
C LYS A 328 -10.14 7.81 -4.54
N GLU A 329 -11.34 7.24 -4.48
CA GLU A 329 -11.62 6.15 -3.56
C GLU A 329 -10.77 4.94 -3.97
N PHE A 330 -9.67 4.74 -3.25
CA PHE A 330 -8.91 3.50 -3.36
C PHE A 330 -9.69 2.36 -2.73
N SER A 331 -9.76 1.24 -3.44
CA SER A 331 -10.29 -0.02 -2.92
C SER A 331 -9.53 -0.43 -1.66
N LEU A 332 -10.16 -1.24 -0.79
CA LEU A 332 -9.45 -1.81 0.36
C LEU A 332 -8.22 -2.60 -0.08
N PHE A 333 -8.32 -3.33 -1.20
CA PHE A 333 -7.18 -4.02 -1.82
C PHE A 333 -6.01 -3.06 -2.07
N ARG A 334 -6.23 -1.93 -2.75
CA ARG A 334 -5.16 -0.97 -3.04
C ARG A 334 -4.57 -0.35 -1.77
N ARG A 335 -5.41 -0.06 -0.78
CA ARG A 335 -4.97 0.44 0.53
C ARG A 335 -4.13 -0.58 1.29
N MET A 336 -4.45 -1.87 1.21
CA MET A 336 -3.62 -2.93 1.79
C MET A 336 -2.30 -3.14 1.01
N GLN A 337 -2.25 -2.86 -0.30
CA GLN A 337 -0.98 -2.85 -1.04
C GLN A 337 -0.06 -1.74 -0.51
N MET A 338 -0.61 -0.55 -0.22
CA MET A 338 0.14 0.54 0.41
C MET A 338 0.66 0.15 1.80
N ALA A 339 -0.16 -0.55 2.60
CA ALA A 339 0.29 -1.09 3.89
C ALA A 339 1.43 -2.11 3.73
N LYS A 340 1.35 -2.99 2.72
CA LYS A 340 2.41 -3.95 2.38
C LYS A 340 3.70 -3.26 1.96
N ASP A 341 3.64 -2.21 1.15
CA ASP A 341 4.81 -1.39 0.80
C ASP A 341 5.50 -0.83 2.05
N ALA A 342 4.73 -0.23 2.98
CA ALA A 342 5.28 0.25 4.25
C ALA A 342 5.92 -0.88 5.08
N ALA A 343 5.25 -2.03 5.18
CA ALA A 343 5.76 -3.20 5.88
C ALA A 343 7.06 -3.75 5.26
N LEU A 344 7.22 -3.71 3.93
CA LEU A 344 8.46 -4.10 3.25
C LEU A 344 9.62 -3.19 3.65
N GLY A 345 9.40 -1.88 3.66
CA GLY A 345 10.39 -0.90 4.12
C GLY A 345 10.80 -1.14 5.58
N MET A 346 9.82 -1.34 6.47
CA MET A 346 10.08 -1.59 7.88
C MET A 346 10.75 -2.95 8.15
N ASN A 347 10.36 -4.00 7.43
CA ASN A 347 11.02 -5.30 7.53
C ASN A 347 12.51 -5.21 7.16
N TRP A 348 12.84 -4.45 6.11
CA TRP A 348 14.21 -4.20 5.71
C TRP A 348 14.98 -3.41 6.77
N LEU A 349 14.37 -2.35 7.32
CA LEU A 349 14.98 -1.51 8.36
C LEU A 349 15.33 -2.33 9.61
N HIS A 350 14.38 -3.14 10.10
CA HIS A 350 14.54 -3.96 11.30
C HIS A 350 15.51 -5.12 11.07
N GLY A 351 15.37 -5.83 9.94
CA GLY A 351 16.12 -7.05 9.68
C GLY A 351 17.57 -6.81 9.21
N ILE A 352 17.76 -5.90 8.26
CA ILE A 352 19.07 -5.70 7.60
C ILE A 352 19.89 -4.64 8.32
N THR A 353 19.30 -3.48 8.60
CA THR A 353 20.04 -2.35 9.18
C THR A 353 19.93 -2.24 10.70
N ARG A 354 19.04 -3.04 11.32
CA ARG A 354 18.72 -2.97 12.75
C ARG A 354 18.30 -1.55 13.20
N ILE A 355 17.63 -0.82 12.32
CA ILE A 355 17.14 0.54 12.60
C ILE A 355 15.73 0.45 13.17
N VAL A 356 15.49 1.07 14.33
CA VAL A 356 14.15 1.32 14.86
C VAL A 356 13.74 2.75 14.52
N HIS A 357 12.53 2.92 13.96
CA HIS A 357 12.08 4.18 13.38
C HIS A 357 11.68 5.21 14.45
N ASN A 358 10.92 4.78 15.47
CA ASN A 358 10.45 5.56 16.63
C ASN A 358 9.42 6.68 16.36
N ASP A 359 9.16 7.06 15.11
CA ASP A 359 8.07 8.00 14.74
C ASP A 359 7.29 7.52 13.52
N LEU A 360 6.93 6.24 13.49
CA LEU A 360 6.19 5.66 12.37
C LEU A 360 4.71 6.11 12.44
N LYS A 361 4.23 6.76 11.38
CA LYS A 361 2.86 7.30 11.24
C LYS A 361 2.53 7.52 9.77
N THR A 362 1.27 7.70 9.41
CA THR A 362 0.81 7.93 8.03
C THR A 362 1.45 9.18 7.38
N ALA A 363 1.76 10.23 8.15
CA ALA A 363 2.47 11.42 7.66
C ALA A 363 3.94 11.13 7.27
N ASN A 364 4.54 10.07 7.81
CA ASN A 364 5.91 9.62 7.53
C ASN A 364 5.95 8.46 6.51
N LEU A 365 4.83 8.23 5.81
CA LEU A 365 4.70 7.30 4.70
C LEU A 365 4.41 8.08 3.43
N LEU A 366 5.46 8.34 2.64
CA LEU A 366 5.35 9.09 1.40
C LEU A 366 4.83 8.23 0.25
N VAL A 367 4.12 8.85 -0.68
CA VAL A 367 3.52 8.23 -1.86
C VAL A 367 4.26 8.71 -3.10
N ASP A 368 4.89 7.79 -3.83
CA ASP A 368 5.60 8.12 -5.07
C ASP A 368 4.65 8.24 -6.28
N SER A 369 5.19 8.53 -7.46
CA SER A 369 4.39 8.68 -8.69
C SER A 369 3.71 7.41 -9.19
N ASN A 370 4.16 6.24 -8.72
CA ASN A 370 3.59 4.93 -9.02
C ASN A 370 2.67 4.46 -7.88
N LEU A 371 2.27 5.36 -6.98
CA LEU A 371 1.46 5.09 -5.80
C LEU A 371 2.09 4.10 -4.82
N ARG A 372 3.43 3.93 -4.83
CA ARG A 372 4.15 3.09 -3.88
C ARG A 372 4.42 3.86 -2.60
N ILE A 373 4.43 3.16 -1.47
CA ILE A 373 4.76 3.76 -0.18
C ILE A 373 6.27 3.71 0.10
N LYS A 374 6.79 4.83 0.61
CA LYS A 374 8.18 5.02 1.04
C LYS A 374 8.22 5.58 2.47
N VAL A 375 8.85 4.83 3.38
CA VAL A 375 9.10 5.30 4.76
C VAL A 375 10.08 6.48 4.75
N THR A 376 9.83 7.51 5.56
CA THR A 376 10.67 8.72 5.67
C THR A 376 10.76 9.22 7.12
N ASP A 377 11.57 10.26 7.32
CA ASP A 377 11.76 11.02 8.57
C ASP A 377 12.46 10.24 9.70
N PHE A 378 13.77 10.05 9.53
CA PHE A 378 14.63 9.29 10.44
C PHE A 378 15.16 10.13 11.63
N GLY A 379 14.57 11.28 11.91
CA GLY A 379 15.05 12.22 12.93
C GLY A 379 15.01 11.67 14.37
N PHE A 380 14.16 10.66 14.63
CA PHE A 380 14.10 9.94 15.91
C PHE A 380 14.67 8.53 15.87
N SER A 381 15.16 8.08 14.71
CA SER A 381 15.56 6.70 14.50
C SER A 381 16.87 6.34 15.19
N GLN A 382 17.00 5.08 15.59
CA GLN A 382 18.16 4.57 16.32
C GLN A 382 18.63 3.24 15.73
N ILE A 383 19.94 3.00 15.74
CA ILE A 383 20.51 1.69 15.42
C ILE A 383 20.52 0.87 16.70
N LYS A 384 19.98 -0.34 16.65
CA LYS A 384 19.93 -1.27 17.76
C LYS A 384 21.32 -1.86 18.02
N GLU A 385 21.94 -1.47 19.13
CA GLU A 385 23.23 -1.99 19.62
C GLU A 385 23.06 -3.11 20.66
N GLY A 386 21.89 -3.21 21.33
CA GLY A 386 21.54 -4.24 22.32
C GLY A 386 20.10 -4.75 22.16
N GLU A 387 19.54 -5.46 23.13
CA GLU A 387 18.16 -6.01 22.99
C GLU A 387 17.06 -4.96 23.15
N GLU A 388 17.29 -3.95 23.98
CA GLU A 388 16.33 -2.90 24.34
C GLU A 388 16.96 -1.50 24.31
N PHE A 389 16.12 -0.50 24.08
CA PHE A 389 16.42 0.92 24.23
C PHE A 389 15.84 1.41 25.56
N GLN A 390 16.54 2.35 26.18
CA GLN A 390 16.04 3.06 27.36
C GLN A 390 16.36 4.56 27.20
N ASP A 391 15.42 5.28 26.60
CA ASP A 391 15.50 6.74 26.49
C ASP A 391 14.96 7.40 27.75
N LYS A 392 15.58 8.52 28.17
CA LYS A 392 15.10 9.33 29.30
C LYS A 392 13.82 10.11 29.01
N ALA A 393 13.42 10.21 27.73
CA ALA A 393 12.24 10.94 27.29
C ALA A 393 11.57 10.20 26.13
N ALA A 394 10.24 10.10 26.17
CA ALA A 394 9.44 9.60 25.06
C ALA A 394 9.64 10.50 23.83
N LYS A 395 9.95 9.87 22.69
CA LYS A 395 10.17 10.52 21.39
C LYS A 395 9.13 10.01 20.40
N GLY A 396 8.71 10.86 19.48
CA GLY A 396 7.72 10.54 18.44
C GLY A 396 6.35 11.17 18.69
N THR A 397 5.38 10.76 17.87
CA THR A 397 4.03 11.34 17.85
C THR A 397 3.07 10.52 18.72
N PRO A 398 2.46 11.09 19.77
CA PRO A 398 1.73 10.32 20.77
C PRO A 398 0.64 9.36 20.26
N LEU A 399 -0.11 9.74 19.22
CA LEU A 399 -1.28 8.96 18.76
C LEU A 399 -0.91 7.59 18.14
N TRP A 400 0.31 7.42 17.64
CA TRP A 400 0.82 6.15 17.11
C TRP A 400 1.82 5.49 18.07
N MET A 401 2.19 6.17 19.16
CA MET A 401 3.26 5.74 20.06
C MET A 401 2.83 4.54 20.90
N ALA A 402 3.74 3.56 21.05
CA ALA A 402 3.50 2.39 21.88
C ALA A 402 3.41 2.76 23.38
N PRO A 403 2.55 2.08 24.17
CA PRO A 403 2.32 2.43 25.56
C PRO A 403 3.58 2.33 26.42
N GLU A 404 4.46 1.35 26.17
CA GLU A 404 5.73 1.21 26.88
C GLU A 404 6.68 2.40 26.62
N VAL A 405 6.66 2.97 25.40
CA VAL A 405 7.45 4.16 25.06
C VAL A 405 6.87 5.39 25.73
N MET A 406 5.54 5.56 25.72
CA MET A 406 4.85 6.67 26.40
C MET A 406 5.16 6.68 27.90
N MET A 407 5.20 5.50 28.53
CA MET A 407 5.51 5.34 29.95
C MET A 407 7.00 5.49 30.30
N GLY A 408 7.89 5.57 29.30
CA GLY A 408 9.34 5.60 29.52
C GLY A 408 9.93 4.27 29.98
N ASN A 409 9.25 3.16 29.70
CA ASN A 409 9.75 1.81 29.96
C ASN A 409 10.78 1.41 28.89
N PRO A 410 11.63 0.39 29.15
CA PRO A 410 12.45 -0.22 28.12
C PRO A 410 11.59 -0.72 26.95
N TYR A 411 12.08 -0.51 25.73
CA TYR A 411 11.35 -0.85 24.50
C TYR A 411 12.30 -1.36 23.42
N ASN A 412 11.76 -1.93 22.35
CA ASN A 412 12.54 -2.43 21.21
C ASN A 412 11.78 -2.14 19.90
N GLU A 413 12.17 -2.81 18.81
CA GLU A 413 11.56 -2.64 17.50
C GLU A 413 10.04 -2.93 17.46
N LYS A 414 9.50 -3.63 18.47
CA LYS A 414 8.05 -3.86 18.62
C LYS A 414 7.25 -2.58 18.88
N ALA A 415 7.90 -1.47 19.24
CA ALA A 415 7.25 -0.16 19.30
C ALA A 415 6.81 0.33 17.90
N ASP A 416 7.61 0.09 16.86
CA ASP A 416 7.23 0.40 15.48
C ASP A 416 6.08 -0.51 15.01
N VAL A 417 6.03 -1.76 15.49
CA VAL A 417 4.93 -2.69 15.17
C VAL A 417 3.59 -2.19 15.76
N TYR A 418 3.61 -1.66 16.99
CA TYR A 418 2.44 -1.02 17.57
C TYR A 418 1.96 0.16 16.71
N SER A 419 2.91 1.03 16.32
CA SER A 419 2.65 2.18 15.46
C SER A 419 2.02 1.73 14.13
N PHE A 420 2.53 0.63 13.55
CA PHE A 420 1.98 0.03 12.34
C PHE A 420 0.56 -0.52 12.54
N GLY A 421 0.23 -1.07 13.71
CA GLY A 421 -1.14 -1.47 14.05
C GLY A 421 -2.14 -0.31 14.00
N ILE A 422 -1.75 0.86 14.51
CA ILE A 422 -2.57 2.10 14.40
C ILE A 422 -2.67 2.57 12.94
N ILE A 423 -1.57 2.49 12.17
CA ILE A 423 -1.57 2.81 10.74
C ILE A 423 -2.51 1.88 9.95
N LEU A 424 -2.51 0.58 10.22
CA LEU A 424 -3.43 -0.36 9.57
C LEU A 424 -4.89 0.01 9.85
N TRP A 425 -5.19 0.41 11.08
CA TRP A 425 -6.52 0.90 11.46
C TRP A 425 -6.89 2.17 10.69
N GLU A 426 -6.00 3.15 10.63
CA GLU A 426 -6.21 4.41 9.91
C GLU A 426 -6.36 4.19 8.41
N ILE A 427 -5.58 3.27 7.82
CA ILE A 427 -5.72 2.86 6.43
C ILE A 427 -7.08 2.19 6.20
N LEU A 428 -7.58 1.38 7.13
CA LEU A 428 -8.88 0.71 7.05
C LEU A 428 -10.04 1.71 7.12
N THR A 429 -10.06 2.57 8.13
CA THR A 429 -11.20 3.46 8.44
C THR A 429 -11.15 4.78 7.68
N LYS A 430 -9.94 5.24 7.30
CA LYS A 430 -9.67 6.62 6.83
C LYS A 430 -10.06 7.67 7.87
N GLU A 431 -10.02 7.31 9.15
CA GLU A 431 -10.34 8.20 10.27
C GLU A 431 -9.06 8.55 11.04
N ALA A 432 -9.01 9.73 11.65
CA ALA A 432 -7.91 10.11 12.52
C ALA A 432 -7.95 9.29 13.83
N PRO A 433 -6.83 8.70 14.27
CA PRO A 433 -6.81 7.86 15.47
C PRO A 433 -7.13 8.70 16.72
N TYR A 434 -7.97 8.15 17.61
CA TYR A 434 -8.31 8.74 18.90
C TYR A 434 -8.87 10.17 18.84
N SER A 435 -9.62 10.52 17.78
CA SER A 435 -10.12 11.89 17.55
C SER A 435 -11.00 12.46 18.68
N HIS A 436 -11.52 11.60 19.57
CA HIS A 436 -12.31 12.00 20.74
C HIS A 436 -11.46 12.47 21.92
N HIS A 437 -10.17 12.12 21.97
CA HIS A 437 -9.26 12.56 23.03
C HIS A 437 -8.62 13.91 22.68
N LYS A 438 -8.94 14.94 23.47
CA LYS A 438 -8.40 16.31 23.29
C LYS A 438 -7.32 16.69 24.31
N ASP A 439 -7.28 15.97 25.43
CA ASP A 439 -6.35 16.19 26.53
C ASP A 439 -5.33 15.06 26.57
N TYR A 440 -4.06 15.41 26.69
CA TYR A 440 -2.96 14.45 26.64
C TYR A 440 -2.96 13.51 27.85
N ASP A 441 -3.28 14.00 29.05
CA ASP A 441 -3.25 13.17 30.26
C ASP A 441 -4.40 12.16 30.25
N ILE A 442 -5.57 12.57 29.75
CA ILE A 442 -6.71 11.66 29.52
C ILE A 442 -6.36 10.60 28.46
N PHE A 443 -5.80 11.01 27.33
CA PHE A 443 -5.33 10.11 26.27
C PHE A 443 -4.30 9.10 26.80
N PHE A 444 -3.30 9.60 27.52
CA PHE A 444 -2.25 8.79 28.13
C PHE A 444 -2.83 7.74 29.07
N ASN A 445 -3.72 8.14 29.98
CA ASN A 445 -4.36 7.21 30.91
C ASN A 445 -5.20 6.15 30.17
N ALA A 446 -5.98 6.56 29.17
CA ALA A 446 -6.80 5.66 28.38
C ALA A 446 -5.96 4.59 27.65
N VAL A 447 -4.87 4.97 26.98
CA VAL A 447 -4.05 4.04 26.19
C VAL A 447 -3.15 3.17 27.06
N CYS A 448 -2.48 3.77 28.05
CA CYS A 448 -1.48 3.09 28.88
C CYS A 448 -2.12 2.27 30.01
N ASN A 449 -3.13 2.80 30.69
CA ASN A 449 -3.71 2.14 31.87
C ASN A 449 -5.00 1.38 31.54
N GLU A 450 -5.90 1.98 30.75
CA GLU A 450 -7.20 1.37 30.40
C GLU A 450 -7.14 0.51 29.14
N ARG A 451 -6.00 0.52 28.44
CA ARG A 451 -5.73 -0.25 27.22
C ARG A 451 -6.69 0.07 26.07
N GLU A 452 -7.17 1.31 26.01
CA GLU A 452 -8.05 1.78 24.95
C GLU A 452 -7.37 1.66 23.57
N ARG A 453 -8.14 1.21 22.57
CA ARG A 453 -7.75 1.17 21.16
C ARG A 453 -8.89 1.73 20.29
N PRO A 454 -8.58 2.29 19.10
CA PRO A 454 -9.62 2.72 18.18
C PRO A 454 -10.57 1.57 17.79
N PRO A 455 -11.88 1.83 17.62
CA PRO A 455 -12.86 0.79 17.32
C PRO A 455 -12.69 0.26 15.90
N ILE A 456 -12.71 -1.07 15.72
CA ILE A 456 -12.65 -1.71 14.39
C ILE A 456 -14.10 -1.95 13.89
N PRO A 457 -14.46 -1.52 12.66
CA PRO A 457 -15.77 -1.78 12.08
C PRO A 457 -16.15 -3.27 12.06
N LEU A 458 -17.44 -3.58 12.29
CA LEU A 458 -17.92 -4.96 12.43
C LEU A 458 -17.80 -5.80 11.15
N ASP A 459 -17.85 -5.14 9.99
CA ASP A 459 -17.74 -5.72 8.65
C ASP A 459 -16.29 -5.90 8.17
N THR A 460 -15.30 -5.59 9.02
CA THR A 460 -13.88 -5.79 8.70
C THR A 460 -13.55 -7.26 8.50
N LEU A 461 -12.76 -7.57 7.47
CA LEU A 461 -12.21 -8.91 7.23
C LEU A 461 -11.57 -9.49 8.51
N PRO A 462 -11.91 -10.73 8.93
CA PRO A 462 -11.39 -11.31 10.16
C PRO A 462 -9.86 -11.38 10.21
N SER A 463 -9.20 -11.69 9.08
CA SER A 463 -7.75 -11.73 8.95
C SER A 463 -7.11 -10.36 9.19
N LEU A 464 -7.66 -9.30 8.63
CA LEU A 464 -7.20 -7.92 8.84
C LEU A 464 -7.46 -7.45 10.28
N LYS A 465 -8.64 -7.73 10.83
CA LYS A 465 -8.96 -7.42 12.23
C LYS A 465 -7.95 -8.05 13.19
N HIS A 466 -7.64 -9.34 12.99
CA HIS A 466 -6.66 -10.05 13.80
C HIS A 466 -5.24 -9.48 13.66
N LEU A 467 -4.84 -9.08 12.44
CA LEU A 467 -3.54 -8.44 12.22
C LEU A 467 -3.44 -7.09 12.95
N ILE A 468 -4.46 -6.23 12.84
CA ILE A 468 -4.52 -4.95 13.59
C ILE A 468 -4.41 -5.24 15.09
N GLN A 469 -5.23 -6.17 15.59
CA GLN A 469 -5.33 -6.48 17.01
C GLN A 469 -4.04 -7.05 17.61
N SER A 470 -3.35 -7.93 16.88
CA SER A 470 -2.07 -8.47 17.32
C SER A 470 -0.92 -7.48 17.19
N SER A 471 -0.98 -6.54 16.23
CA SER A 471 0.08 -5.54 16.04
C SER A 471 0.10 -4.49 17.15
N TRP A 472 -1.06 -4.09 17.68
CA TRP A 472 -1.17 -3.09 18.76
C TRP A 472 -1.37 -3.69 20.15
N ASP A 473 -1.02 -4.97 20.34
CA ASP A 473 -1.14 -5.67 21.62
C ASP A 473 -0.43 -4.88 22.73
N HIS A 474 -0.99 -4.89 23.93
CA HIS A 474 -0.41 -4.15 25.04
C HIS A 474 0.95 -4.72 25.46
N ASN A 475 1.14 -6.05 25.35
CA ASN A 475 2.42 -6.71 25.57
C ASN A 475 3.29 -6.68 24.29
N PRO A 476 4.47 -6.04 24.29
CA PRO A 476 5.35 -5.99 23.12
C PRO A 476 5.76 -7.36 22.58
N ALA A 477 5.95 -8.35 23.46
CA ALA A 477 6.35 -9.70 23.07
C ALA A 477 5.25 -10.47 22.33
N SER A 478 3.97 -10.08 22.50
CA SER A 478 2.84 -10.69 21.78
C SER A 478 2.71 -10.17 20.34
N ARG A 479 3.37 -9.06 20.01
CA ARG A 479 3.24 -8.43 18.69
C ARG A 479 4.05 -9.20 17.64
N PRO A 480 3.54 -9.41 16.42
CA PRO A 480 4.28 -10.07 15.34
C PRO A 480 5.50 -9.24 14.89
N GLY A 481 6.49 -9.85 14.26
CA GLY A 481 7.54 -9.09 13.55
C GLY A 481 7.08 -8.67 12.14
N PHE A 482 7.74 -7.70 11.50
CA PHE A 482 7.35 -7.27 10.14
C PHE A 482 7.41 -8.40 9.09
N SER A 483 8.29 -9.39 9.24
CA SER A 483 8.32 -10.58 8.38
C SER A 483 7.00 -11.38 8.47
N GLU A 484 6.49 -11.59 9.69
CA GLU A 484 5.20 -12.26 9.90
C GLU A 484 4.02 -11.40 9.44
N ILE A 485 4.09 -10.08 9.64
CA ILE A 485 3.09 -9.13 9.13
C ILE A 485 3.01 -9.22 7.60
N LEU A 486 4.14 -9.28 6.89
CA LEU A 486 4.18 -9.43 5.44
C LEU A 486 3.52 -10.74 4.97
N PHE A 487 3.79 -11.85 5.66
CA PHE A 487 3.13 -13.12 5.38
C PHE A 487 1.60 -13.00 5.52
N ARG A 488 1.12 -12.43 6.63
CA ARG A 488 -0.32 -12.23 6.88
C ARG A 488 -0.94 -11.25 5.88
N LEU A 489 -0.23 -10.19 5.48
CA LEU A 489 -0.69 -9.23 4.46
C LEU A 489 -0.86 -9.87 3.09
N ASN A 490 -0.05 -10.86 2.72
CA ASN A 490 -0.24 -11.59 1.46
C ASN A 490 -1.60 -12.32 1.45
N GLU A 491 -2.00 -12.95 2.55
CA GLU A 491 -3.32 -13.58 2.66
C GLU A 491 -4.46 -12.56 2.67
N ILE A 492 -4.29 -11.45 3.41
CA ILE A 492 -5.28 -10.36 3.48
C ILE A 492 -5.50 -9.72 2.10
N LEU A 493 -4.46 -9.57 1.29
CA LEU A 493 -4.57 -9.04 -0.07
C LEU A 493 -5.44 -9.93 -0.95
N ILE A 494 -5.31 -11.26 -0.83
CA ILE A 494 -6.22 -12.20 -1.50
C ILE A 494 -7.64 -12.02 -0.97
N ASP A 495 -7.80 -11.89 0.37
CA ASP A 495 -9.11 -11.71 1.00
C ASP A 495 -9.81 -10.41 0.57
N CYS A 496 -9.03 -9.38 0.24
CA CYS A 496 -9.54 -8.09 -0.27
C CYS A 496 -9.87 -8.13 -1.76
N ALA A 497 -9.16 -8.95 -2.55
CA ALA A 497 -9.32 -9.02 -3.99
C ALA A 497 -10.41 -10.01 -4.44
N VAL A 498 -10.64 -11.07 -3.65
CA VAL A 498 -11.56 -12.15 -3.98
C VAL A 498 -12.66 -12.25 -2.92
N GLU A 499 -13.91 -12.11 -3.35
CA GLU A 499 -15.07 -12.08 -2.47
C GLU A 499 -15.53 -13.49 -2.07
N PHE A 500 -15.45 -14.46 -2.99
CA PHE A 500 -15.88 -15.83 -2.76
C PHE A 500 -14.87 -16.61 -1.92
N ASP A 501 -15.35 -17.30 -0.88
CA ASP A 501 -14.51 -18.10 0.02
C ASP A 501 -13.74 -19.20 -0.72
N GLU A 502 -14.38 -19.87 -1.67
CA GLU A 502 -13.75 -20.90 -2.49
C GLU A 502 -12.69 -20.32 -3.42
N GLY A 503 -12.94 -19.13 -3.97
CA GLY A 503 -11.97 -18.41 -4.78
C GLY A 503 -10.74 -18.01 -3.98
N ARG A 504 -10.94 -17.51 -2.74
CA ARG A 504 -9.86 -17.20 -1.79
C ARG A 504 -9.01 -18.44 -1.49
N ARG A 505 -9.68 -19.55 -1.17
CA ARG A 505 -9.02 -20.83 -0.87
C ARG A 505 -8.20 -21.33 -2.05
N TYR A 506 -8.80 -21.37 -3.24
CA TYR A 506 -8.12 -21.77 -4.47
C TYR A 506 -6.86 -20.95 -4.73
N TRP A 507 -6.95 -19.62 -4.62
CA TRP A 507 -5.80 -18.76 -4.88
C TRP A 507 -4.68 -18.97 -3.85
N LYS A 508 -5.03 -19.06 -2.57
CA LYS A 508 -4.06 -19.29 -1.48
C LYS A 508 -3.33 -20.62 -1.66
N GLU A 509 -4.07 -21.70 -1.88
CA GLU A 509 -3.52 -23.07 -1.97
C GLU A 509 -2.61 -23.25 -3.18
N HIS A 510 -2.92 -22.62 -4.31
CA HIS A 510 -2.22 -22.90 -5.56
C HIS A 510 -1.22 -21.83 -6.00
N PHE A 511 -1.37 -20.58 -5.56
CA PHE A 511 -0.51 -19.48 -6.02
C PHE A 511 0.23 -18.75 -4.91
N LEU A 512 -0.21 -18.84 -3.63
CA LEU A 512 0.52 -18.27 -2.50
C LEU A 512 1.40 -19.32 -1.80
N VAL A 513 0.81 -20.38 -1.27
CA VAL A 513 1.50 -21.40 -0.45
C VAL A 513 2.71 -22.02 -1.16
N PRO A 514 2.61 -22.47 -2.44
CA PRO A 514 3.73 -23.12 -3.11
C PRO A 514 4.93 -22.20 -3.35
N LYS A 515 4.69 -20.90 -3.50
CA LYS A 515 5.71 -19.90 -3.84
C LYS A 515 6.20 -19.11 -2.62
N GLN A 516 5.47 -19.18 -1.50
CA GLN A 516 5.68 -18.34 -0.31
C GLN A 516 5.73 -16.83 -0.60
N GLU A 517 5.18 -16.42 -1.73
CA GLU A 517 5.18 -15.05 -2.23
C GLU A 517 3.84 -14.77 -2.90
N LEU A 518 3.29 -13.57 -2.67
CA LEU A 518 2.05 -13.16 -3.30
C LEU A 518 2.23 -13.05 -4.81
N GLN A 519 1.46 -13.84 -5.55
CA GLN A 519 1.29 -13.69 -6.99
C GLN A 519 0.02 -12.89 -7.25
N GLU A 520 0.17 -11.59 -7.53
CA GLU A 520 -0.96 -10.74 -7.91
C GLU A 520 -1.45 -11.04 -9.34
N GLU A 521 -0.54 -11.52 -10.18
CA GLU A 521 -0.79 -11.98 -11.55
C GLU A 521 -0.21 -13.40 -11.72
N VAL A 522 -0.93 -14.26 -12.43
CA VAL A 522 -0.52 -15.63 -12.74
C VAL A 522 -0.57 -15.83 -14.24
N GLU A 523 0.45 -16.47 -14.84
CA GLU A 523 0.41 -16.79 -16.26
C GLU A 523 -0.74 -17.74 -16.59
N TRP A 524 -1.44 -17.50 -17.71
CA TRP A 524 -2.59 -18.30 -18.12
C TRP A 524 -2.31 -19.80 -18.14
N SER A 525 -1.14 -20.22 -18.61
CA SER A 525 -0.76 -21.64 -18.68
C SER A 525 -0.75 -22.31 -17.31
N ASP A 526 -0.24 -21.62 -16.29
CA ASP A 526 -0.17 -22.14 -14.93
C ASP A 526 -1.55 -22.15 -14.28
N PHE A 527 -2.34 -21.09 -14.51
CA PHE A 527 -3.71 -20.98 -14.05
C PHE A 527 -4.59 -22.09 -14.65
N GLU A 528 -4.57 -22.26 -15.97
CA GLU A 528 -5.35 -23.27 -16.69
C GLU A 528 -4.99 -24.68 -16.24
N LYS A 529 -3.70 -25.00 -16.13
CA LYS A 529 -3.23 -26.31 -15.65
C LYS A 529 -3.78 -26.61 -14.26
N THR A 530 -3.69 -25.64 -13.35
CA THR A 530 -4.18 -25.77 -11.98
C THR A 530 -5.69 -25.94 -11.96
N LEU A 531 -6.43 -25.11 -12.67
CA LEU A 531 -7.90 -25.17 -12.74
C LEU A 531 -8.39 -26.50 -13.32
N LYS A 532 -7.77 -26.99 -14.40
CA LYS A 532 -8.06 -28.32 -14.99
C LYS A 532 -7.86 -29.45 -14.01
N SER A 533 -6.79 -29.38 -13.20
CA SER A 533 -6.49 -30.37 -12.17
C SER A 533 -7.54 -30.34 -11.06
N VAL A 534 -7.89 -29.16 -10.55
CA VAL A 534 -8.87 -28.99 -9.47
C VAL A 534 -10.27 -29.42 -9.90
N LEU A 535 -10.69 -29.04 -11.12
CA LEU A 535 -12.00 -29.41 -11.67
C LEU A 535 -12.02 -30.80 -12.30
N GLN A 536 -10.90 -31.52 -12.36
CA GLN A 536 -10.76 -32.85 -12.96
C GLN A 536 -11.28 -32.93 -14.41
N THR A 537 -10.98 -31.91 -15.22
CA THR A 537 -11.58 -31.72 -16.56
C THR A 537 -10.53 -31.53 -17.66
N PRO A 538 -9.66 -32.53 -17.90
CA PRO A 538 -8.55 -32.38 -18.86
C PRO A 538 -9.01 -32.13 -20.30
N GLY A 539 -10.21 -32.59 -20.69
CA GLY A 539 -10.76 -32.48 -22.04
C GLY A 539 -11.73 -31.31 -22.27
N LEU A 540 -12.01 -30.49 -21.26
CA LEU A 540 -12.93 -29.36 -21.39
C LEU A 540 -12.22 -28.20 -22.12
N ASP A 541 -12.95 -27.47 -22.96
CA ASP A 541 -12.44 -26.30 -23.67
C ASP A 541 -12.52 -25.05 -22.76
N TYR A 542 -11.36 -24.43 -22.52
CA TYR A 542 -11.20 -23.24 -21.70
C TYR A 542 -10.97 -21.96 -22.53
N SER A 543 -11.05 -22.03 -23.87
CA SER A 543 -10.72 -20.90 -24.75
C SER A 543 -11.59 -19.68 -24.49
N SER A 544 -12.89 -19.86 -24.32
CA SER A 544 -13.79 -18.73 -23.98
C SER A 544 -13.53 -18.19 -22.58
N LEU A 545 -13.19 -19.06 -21.61
CA LEU A 545 -12.82 -18.61 -20.27
C LEU A 545 -11.52 -17.79 -20.29
N LYS A 546 -10.55 -18.19 -21.12
CA LYS A 546 -9.30 -17.46 -21.34
C LYS A 546 -9.58 -16.04 -21.80
N GLU A 547 -10.43 -15.85 -22.80
CA GLU A 547 -10.80 -14.52 -23.30
C GLU A 547 -11.42 -13.63 -22.22
N LEU A 548 -12.14 -14.24 -21.26
CA LEU A 548 -12.71 -13.53 -20.14
C LEU A 548 -11.70 -13.23 -19.04
N LEU A 549 -10.76 -14.13 -18.73
CA LEU A 549 -9.85 -13.99 -17.59
C LEU A 549 -8.54 -13.27 -17.92
N VAL A 550 -8.06 -13.38 -19.16
CA VAL A 550 -6.73 -12.91 -19.52
C VAL A 550 -6.72 -11.43 -19.80
N GLN A 551 -5.75 -10.74 -19.18
CA GLN A 551 -5.37 -9.38 -19.51
C GLN A 551 -3.98 -9.38 -20.14
N GLN A 552 -3.71 -8.42 -21.04
CA GLN A 552 -2.36 -8.20 -21.57
C GLN A 552 -1.55 -7.40 -20.55
N SER A 553 -0.52 -8.03 -19.96
CA SER A 553 0.38 -7.34 -19.04
C SER A 553 1.32 -6.39 -19.79
N HIS A 554 1.59 -5.21 -19.21
CA HIS A 554 2.37 -4.13 -19.81
C HIS A 554 3.90 -4.24 -19.56
N GLN A 555 4.42 -5.35 -19.03
CA GLN A 555 5.83 -5.41 -18.63
C GLN A 555 6.81 -5.85 -19.74
N THR A 556 7.73 -4.91 -20.01
CA THR A 556 9.04 -4.93 -20.70
C THR A 556 9.16 -5.39 -22.16
N VAL A 557 10.10 -4.73 -22.84
CA VAL A 557 10.46 -4.65 -24.28
C VAL A 557 10.56 -5.98 -25.05
N GLN A 558 10.33 -7.15 -24.43
CA GLN A 558 10.62 -8.44 -25.07
C GLN A 558 9.53 -9.54 -25.05
N LYS A 559 8.36 -9.42 -24.39
CA LYS A 559 7.20 -10.34 -24.61
C LYS A 559 5.96 -9.91 -23.81
N THR A 560 4.83 -9.75 -24.48
CA THR A 560 3.51 -9.63 -23.83
C THR A 560 3.12 -10.97 -23.19
N LYS A 561 2.92 -11.00 -21.87
CA LYS A 561 2.40 -12.18 -21.15
C LYS A 561 0.88 -12.14 -21.05
N HIS A 562 0.25 -13.30 -21.21
CA HIS A 562 -1.17 -13.53 -20.94
C HIS A 562 -1.33 -13.91 -19.47
N VAL A 563 -1.89 -13.01 -18.67
CA VAL A 563 -1.96 -13.19 -17.21
C VAL A 563 -3.40 -13.10 -16.70
N VAL A 564 -3.65 -13.77 -15.57
CA VAL A 564 -4.88 -13.71 -14.80
C VAL A 564 -4.58 -12.99 -13.48
N THR A 565 -5.32 -11.94 -13.18
CA THR A 565 -5.20 -11.20 -11.91
C THR A 565 -6.27 -11.64 -10.92
N MET A 566 -6.04 -11.47 -9.62
CA MET A 566 -7.02 -11.80 -8.58
C MET A 566 -8.36 -11.07 -8.78
N GLU A 567 -8.31 -9.77 -9.06
CA GLU A 567 -9.52 -8.96 -9.30
C GLU A 567 -10.27 -9.44 -10.54
N ARG A 568 -9.55 -9.85 -11.59
CA ARG A 568 -10.17 -10.35 -12.82
C ARG A 568 -10.82 -11.72 -12.62
N PHE A 569 -10.13 -12.59 -11.89
CA PHE A 569 -10.65 -13.88 -11.47
C PHE A 569 -11.94 -13.75 -10.66
N ASP A 570 -11.94 -12.88 -9.64
CA ASP A 570 -13.12 -12.58 -8.83
C ASP A 570 -14.26 -12.00 -9.68
N LYS A 571 -13.96 -11.10 -10.63
CA LYS A 571 -14.97 -10.52 -11.53
C LYS A 571 -15.67 -11.59 -12.37
N VAL A 572 -14.93 -12.57 -12.87
CA VAL A 572 -15.51 -13.70 -13.62
C VAL A 572 -16.37 -14.58 -12.72
N MET A 573 -15.92 -14.88 -11.50
CA MET A 573 -16.75 -15.61 -10.52
C MET A 573 -18.03 -14.84 -10.17
N LYS A 574 -17.98 -13.51 -10.08
CA LYS A 574 -19.18 -12.69 -9.83
C LYS A 574 -20.19 -12.79 -10.96
N TRP A 575 -19.72 -12.82 -12.21
CA TRP A 575 -20.60 -12.91 -13.38
C TRP A 575 -21.28 -14.27 -13.54
N PHE A 576 -20.57 -15.36 -13.22
CA PHE A 576 -21.00 -16.71 -13.58
C PHE A 576 -21.22 -17.66 -12.39
N GLY A 577 -20.85 -17.23 -11.18
CA GLY A 577 -20.86 -18.07 -9.98
C GLY A 577 -19.49 -18.69 -9.67
N SER A 578 -19.43 -19.40 -8.54
CA SER A 578 -18.21 -20.07 -8.09
C SER A 578 -17.93 -21.34 -8.88
N PHE A 579 -16.70 -21.49 -9.39
CA PHE A 579 -16.28 -22.70 -10.12
C PHE A 579 -16.18 -23.95 -9.22
N PHE A 580 -16.06 -23.76 -7.91
CA PHE A 580 -15.61 -24.81 -6.98
C PHE A 580 -16.71 -25.37 -6.07
N GLU A 581 -17.95 -24.91 -6.23
CA GLU A 581 -19.11 -25.55 -5.61
C GLU A 581 -19.38 -26.91 -6.28
N GLN A 582 -19.91 -27.87 -5.52
CA GLN A 582 -20.09 -29.25 -5.98
C GLN A 582 -20.90 -29.31 -7.28
N SER A 583 -20.27 -29.83 -8.33
CA SER A 583 -20.82 -30.04 -9.69
C SER A 583 -20.97 -28.79 -10.58
N ASN A 584 -20.59 -27.59 -10.12
CA ASN A 584 -20.88 -26.35 -10.87
C ASN A 584 -19.81 -25.93 -11.89
N GLY A 585 -18.53 -26.25 -11.68
CA GLY A 585 -17.44 -25.71 -12.52
C GLY A 585 -17.55 -26.10 -14.01
N VAL A 586 -17.89 -27.36 -14.30
CA VAL A 586 -18.08 -27.84 -15.68
C VAL A 586 -19.26 -27.14 -16.36
N ASP A 587 -20.37 -26.98 -15.64
CA ASP A 587 -21.57 -26.33 -16.16
C ASP A 587 -21.34 -24.84 -16.40
N ILE A 588 -20.62 -24.16 -15.51
CA ILE A 588 -20.23 -22.76 -15.67
C ILE A 588 -19.37 -22.58 -16.93
N ILE A 589 -18.30 -23.37 -17.09
CA ILE A 589 -17.42 -23.26 -18.25
C ILE A 589 -18.16 -23.62 -19.54
N THR A 590 -19.00 -24.65 -19.50
CA THR A 590 -19.86 -25.04 -20.63
C THR A 590 -20.85 -23.92 -20.98
N ASN A 591 -21.43 -23.25 -20.00
CA ASN A 591 -22.31 -22.12 -20.20
C ASN A 591 -21.56 -20.92 -20.79
N ILE A 592 -20.35 -20.61 -20.30
CA ILE A 592 -19.47 -19.59 -20.88
C ILE A 592 -19.20 -19.89 -22.36
N ASN A 593 -18.87 -21.13 -22.72
CA ASN A 593 -18.66 -21.53 -24.11
C ASN A 593 -19.94 -21.37 -24.95
N LYS A 594 -21.10 -21.80 -24.43
CA LYS A 594 -22.40 -21.63 -25.10
C LYS A 594 -22.73 -20.16 -25.36
N LEU A 595 -22.51 -19.28 -24.38
CA LEU A 595 -22.76 -17.85 -24.50
C LEU A 595 -21.76 -17.19 -25.45
N SER A 596 -20.49 -17.55 -25.38
CA SER A 596 -19.44 -16.98 -26.24
C SER A 596 -19.68 -17.29 -27.72
N GLY A 597 -20.33 -18.41 -28.04
CA GLY A 597 -20.81 -18.73 -29.39
C GLY A 597 -22.03 -17.92 -29.88
N LYS A 598 -22.68 -17.12 -29.02
CA LYS A 598 -23.82 -16.29 -29.43
C LYS A 598 -23.35 -14.95 -29.97
N LEU A 599 -23.84 -14.56 -31.14
CA LEU A 599 -23.54 -13.27 -31.77
C LEU A 599 -23.87 -12.10 -30.85
N TRP A 600 -25.02 -12.16 -30.17
CA TRP A 600 -25.47 -11.11 -29.26
C TRP A 600 -24.67 -11.01 -27.95
N PHE A 601 -23.78 -11.95 -27.61
CA PHE A 601 -23.02 -11.92 -26.36
C PHE A 601 -21.62 -11.33 -26.57
N HIS A 602 -21.38 -10.12 -26.07
CA HIS A 602 -20.16 -9.35 -26.36
C HIS A 602 -19.11 -9.39 -25.25
N GLY A 603 -19.33 -10.14 -24.17
CA GLY A 603 -18.38 -10.20 -23.05
C GLY A 603 -18.22 -8.86 -22.31
N ASP A 604 -17.01 -8.58 -21.80
CA ASP A 604 -16.72 -7.39 -20.99
C ASP A 604 -16.34 -6.18 -21.86
N ILE A 605 -17.35 -5.60 -22.51
CA ILE A 605 -17.22 -4.32 -23.21
C ILE A 605 -17.83 -3.17 -22.39
N SER A 606 -17.30 -1.97 -22.58
CA SER A 606 -17.81 -0.77 -21.94
C SER A 606 -19.22 -0.40 -22.46
N ARG A 607 -19.89 0.52 -21.76
CA ARG A 607 -21.18 1.05 -22.24
C ARG A 607 -20.96 1.80 -23.55
N GLU A 608 -19.88 2.55 -23.63
CA GLU A 608 -19.52 3.41 -24.75
C GLU A 608 -19.27 2.56 -26.00
N GLU A 609 -18.48 1.50 -25.87
CA GLU A 609 -18.21 0.52 -26.93
C GLU A 609 -19.51 -0.17 -27.40
N ALA A 610 -20.38 -0.56 -26.45
CA ALA A 610 -21.68 -1.16 -26.80
C ALA A 610 -22.57 -0.19 -27.58
N THR A 611 -22.64 1.07 -27.15
CA THR A 611 -23.42 2.11 -27.84
C THR A 611 -22.85 2.38 -29.22
N GLU A 612 -21.52 2.46 -29.37
CA GLU A 612 -20.88 2.65 -30.67
C GLU A 612 -21.19 1.52 -31.66
N ARG A 613 -21.13 0.25 -31.22
CA ARG A 613 -21.49 -0.89 -32.07
C ARG A 613 -22.95 -0.84 -32.51
N LEU A 614 -23.86 -0.48 -31.61
CA LEU A 614 -25.30 -0.43 -31.89
C LEU A 614 -25.71 0.78 -32.74
N LEU A 615 -24.91 1.86 -32.78
CA LEU A 615 -25.19 3.03 -33.61
C LEU A 615 -25.20 2.70 -35.11
N LYS A 616 -24.35 1.75 -35.53
CA LYS A 616 -24.22 1.31 -36.94
C LYS A 616 -25.33 0.35 -37.36
N GLU A 617 -26.09 -0.17 -36.41
CA GLU A 617 -27.07 -1.23 -36.64
C GLU A 617 -28.48 -0.70 -36.91
N THR A 618 -29.39 -1.57 -37.32
CA THR A 618 -30.81 -1.24 -37.57
C THR A 618 -31.63 -1.16 -36.28
N GLU A 619 -32.82 -0.54 -36.35
CA GLU A 619 -33.76 -0.54 -35.22
C GLU A 619 -34.12 -1.97 -34.79
N GLY A 620 -34.25 -2.20 -33.48
CA GLY A 620 -34.46 -3.54 -32.91
C GLY A 620 -33.17 -4.37 -32.74
N SER A 621 -31.99 -3.81 -33.04
CA SER A 621 -30.71 -4.44 -32.74
C SER A 621 -30.35 -4.38 -31.26
N PHE A 622 -29.77 -5.46 -30.74
CA PHE A 622 -29.37 -5.58 -29.34
C PHE A 622 -28.07 -6.39 -29.16
N LEU A 623 -27.45 -6.22 -28.01
CA LEU A 623 -26.37 -7.06 -27.49
C LEU A 623 -26.46 -7.19 -25.97
N ILE A 624 -25.82 -8.21 -25.43
CA ILE A 624 -25.65 -8.42 -24.00
C ILE A 624 -24.16 -8.37 -23.67
N ARG A 625 -23.82 -7.55 -22.67
CA ARG A 625 -22.47 -7.39 -22.15
C ARG A 625 -22.41 -7.71 -20.66
N LEU A 626 -21.21 -7.97 -20.17
CA LEU A 626 -20.94 -8.18 -18.75
C LEU A 626 -20.99 -6.85 -17.99
N SER A 627 -21.48 -6.90 -16.75
CA SER A 627 -21.66 -5.72 -15.90
C SER A 627 -20.36 -5.34 -15.21
N SER A 628 -19.95 -4.08 -15.34
CA SER A 628 -18.76 -3.55 -14.66
C SER A 628 -19.04 -3.00 -13.26
N THR A 629 -20.30 -2.67 -12.94
CA THR A 629 -20.66 -1.94 -11.71
C THR A 629 -21.34 -2.80 -10.66
N GLU A 630 -22.11 -3.80 -11.10
CA GLU A 630 -22.86 -4.71 -10.21
C GLU A 630 -22.67 -6.16 -10.71
N PRO A 631 -21.43 -6.66 -10.78
CA PRO A 631 -21.13 -7.94 -11.43
C PRO A 631 -21.77 -9.15 -10.74
N LYS A 632 -22.12 -9.07 -9.44
CA LYS A 632 -22.70 -10.18 -8.68
C LYS A 632 -24.24 -10.20 -8.72
N SER A 633 -24.89 -9.07 -8.42
CA SER A 633 -26.36 -8.96 -8.38
C SER A 633 -26.99 -8.79 -9.77
N SER A 634 -26.29 -8.08 -10.66
CA SER A 634 -26.74 -7.75 -12.01
C SER A 634 -25.64 -8.09 -13.03
N PRO A 635 -25.27 -9.38 -13.18
CA PRO A 635 -24.06 -9.79 -13.90
C PRO A 635 -24.04 -9.39 -15.38
N PHE A 636 -25.21 -9.21 -15.99
CA PHE A 636 -25.32 -8.87 -17.41
C PHE A 636 -26.08 -7.55 -17.62
N THR A 637 -25.85 -6.93 -18.78
CA THR A 637 -26.57 -5.73 -19.22
C THR A 637 -27.02 -5.92 -20.67
N LEU A 638 -28.33 -5.86 -20.88
CA LEU A 638 -28.95 -5.77 -22.19
C LEU A 638 -28.78 -4.34 -22.70
N SER A 639 -28.08 -4.18 -23.83
CA SER A 639 -27.92 -2.90 -24.53
C SER A 639 -28.65 -2.99 -25.86
N MET A 640 -29.49 -2.01 -26.16
CA MET A 640 -30.30 -1.93 -27.35
C MET A 640 -30.02 -0.63 -28.09
N LYS A 641 -30.31 -0.60 -29.39
CA LYS A 641 -30.20 0.62 -30.19
C LYS A 641 -30.99 1.78 -29.54
N ASN A 642 -30.54 3.01 -29.80
CA ASN A 642 -31.04 4.26 -29.18
C ASN A 642 -30.66 4.42 -27.70
N ASN A 643 -29.46 3.94 -27.33
CA ASN A 643 -28.83 4.15 -26.03
C ASN A 643 -29.67 3.63 -24.85
N GLN A 644 -30.43 2.56 -25.06
CA GLN A 644 -31.23 1.92 -24.02
C GLN A 644 -30.44 0.78 -23.38
N HIS A 645 -30.21 0.89 -22.07
CA HIS A 645 -29.52 -0.16 -21.30
C HIS A 645 -30.41 -0.63 -20.15
N ARG A 646 -30.47 -1.94 -19.96
CA ARG A 646 -31.21 -2.60 -18.88
C ARG A 646 -30.33 -3.62 -18.19
N ARG A 647 -30.28 -3.58 -16.86
CA ARG A 647 -29.60 -4.60 -16.07
C ARG A 647 -30.38 -5.90 -16.12
N ILE A 648 -29.65 -7.01 -16.13
CA ILE A 648 -30.21 -8.35 -16.00
C ILE A 648 -29.75 -8.86 -14.65
N GLN A 649 -30.70 -8.99 -13.74
CA GLN A 649 -30.51 -9.44 -12.36
C GLN A 649 -30.48 -10.95 -12.31
N LEU A 650 -29.59 -11.49 -11.47
CA LEU A 650 -29.64 -12.87 -11.05
C LEU A 650 -30.62 -12.96 -9.87
N ILE A 651 -31.66 -13.79 -10.02
CA ILE A 651 -32.63 -14.08 -8.98
C ILE A 651 -32.27 -15.45 -8.43
N ASP A 652 -32.12 -15.53 -7.12
CA ASP A 652 -31.89 -16.77 -6.39
C ASP A 652 -32.65 -16.71 -5.07
N ASP A 653 -33.98 -16.81 -5.18
CA ASP A 653 -34.91 -16.80 -4.05
C ASP A 653 -35.57 -18.18 -3.93
N ASN A 654 -36.06 -18.54 -2.74
CA ASN A 654 -36.73 -19.83 -2.47
C ASN A 654 -37.85 -20.23 -3.45
N ASN A 655 -38.39 -19.28 -4.23
CA ASN A 655 -39.47 -19.50 -5.19
C ASN A 655 -39.02 -19.50 -6.67
N SER A 656 -37.82 -18.99 -7.00
CA SER A 656 -37.34 -18.92 -8.39
C SER A 656 -35.84 -18.67 -8.47
N THR A 657 -35.15 -19.43 -9.32
CA THR A 657 -33.76 -19.19 -9.71
C THR A 657 -33.71 -18.85 -11.20
N GLY A 658 -33.06 -17.76 -11.59
CA GLY A 658 -32.96 -17.38 -13.00
C GLY A 658 -32.54 -15.93 -13.25
N PHE A 659 -32.83 -15.44 -14.45
CA PHE A 659 -32.48 -14.12 -14.95
C PHE A 659 -33.72 -13.27 -15.12
N LYS A 660 -33.65 -12.02 -14.65
CA LYS A 660 -34.74 -11.06 -14.77
C LYS A 660 -34.25 -9.71 -15.25
N ILE A 661 -34.95 -9.10 -16.21
CA ILE A 661 -34.64 -7.73 -16.63
C ILE A 661 -35.11 -6.75 -15.54
N GLN A 662 -34.25 -5.82 -15.14
CA GLN A 662 -34.56 -4.83 -14.12
C GLN A 662 -35.83 -4.04 -14.48
N GLY A 663 -36.76 -3.97 -13.53
CA GLY A 663 -38.07 -3.34 -13.69
C GLY A 663 -39.13 -4.21 -14.37
N LYS A 664 -38.83 -5.48 -14.69
CA LYS A 664 -39.77 -6.44 -15.28
C LYS A 664 -40.13 -7.56 -14.30
N THR A 665 -41.19 -8.31 -14.62
CA THR A 665 -41.71 -9.39 -13.76
C THR A 665 -41.33 -10.78 -14.25
N ALA A 666 -41.06 -10.97 -15.53
CA ALA A 666 -40.67 -12.26 -16.10
C ALA A 666 -39.28 -12.70 -15.61
N VAL A 667 -39.18 -13.98 -15.24
CA VAL A 667 -37.94 -14.65 -14.84
C VAL A 667 -37.68 -15.79 -15.83
N TYR A 668 -36.44 -15.90 -16.31
CA TYR A 668 -36.00 -16.87 -17.31
C TYR A 668 -34.94 -17.78 -16.72
N ASN A 669 -34.94 -19.08 -17.04
CA ASN A 669 -33.99 -20.02 -16.42
C ASN A 669 -32.55 -19.84 -16.95
N SER A 670 -32.40 -19.25 -18.14
CA SER A 670 -31.09 -18.95 -18.72
C SER A 670 -31.11 -17.64 -19.51
N LEU A 671 -29.93 -17.06 -19.73
CA LEU A 671 -29.78 -15.88 -20.58
C LEU A 671 -30.18 -16.15 -22.05
N ILE A 672 -30.00 -17.39 -22.51
CA ILE A 672 -30.44 -17.83 -23.84
C ILE A 672 -31.96 -17.83 -23.90
N GLU A 673 -32.63 -18.42 -22.90
CA GLU A 673 -34.10 -18.42 -22.81
C GLU A 673 -34.65 -16.99 -22.71
N LEU A 674 -33.97 -16.11 -21.97
CA LEU A 674 -34.32 -14.69 -21.89
C LEU A 674 -34.34 -14.08 -23.29
N VAL A 675 -33.29 -14.26 -24.08
CA VAL A 675 -33.22 -13.69 -25.44
C VAL A 675 -34.28 -14.30 -26.37
N GLU A 676 -34.52 -15.61 -26.27
CA GLU A 676 -35.45 -16.33 -27.15
C GLU A 676 -36.94 -16.07 -26.83
N LYS A 677 -37.27 -15.82 -25.56
CA LYS A 677 -38.66 -15.70 -25.07
C LYS A 677 -39.01 -14.32 -24.52
N CYS A 678 -38.13 -13.32 -24.63
CA CYS A 678 -38.42 -11.97 -24.15
C CYS A 678 -39.59 -11.36 -24.93
N THR A 679 -40.68 -11.03 -24.22
CA THR A 679 -41.81 -10.27 -24.78
C THR A 679 -41.78 -8.80 -24.36
N ASP A 680 -40.96 -8.47 -23.36
CA ASP A 680 -40.83 -7.12 -22.79
C ASP A 680 -40.13 -6.12 -23.73
N TYR A 681 -39.28 -6.61 -24.62
CA TYR A 681 -38.48 -5.81 -25.55
C TYR A 681 -38.39 -6.52 -26.92
N PRO A 682 -38.39 -5.77 -28.03
CA PRO A 682 -38.27 -6.35 -29.38
C PRO A 682 -36.80 -6.71 -29.67
N LEU A 683 -36.34 -7.85 -29.16
CA LEU A 683 -34.98 -8.39 -29.38
C LEU A 683 -34.86 -9.06 -30.76
N THR A 684 -35.02 -8.26 -31.82
CA THR A 684 -35.23 -8.77 -33.18
C THR A 684 -33.95 -9.10 -33.94
N LYS A 685 -32.85 -8.38 -33.70
CA LYS A 685 -31.58 -8.56 -34.41
C LYS A 685 -30.40 -8.55 -33.46
N ALA A 686 -29.59 -9.60 -33.47
CA ALA A 686 -28.32 -9.59 -32.73
C ALA A 686 -27.34 -8.61 -33.40
N CYS A 687 -26.72 -7.74 -32.60
CA CYS A 687 -25.58 -6.95 -33.05
C CYS A 687 -24.42 -7.91 -33.39
N PRO A 688 -23.75 -7.75 -34.54
CA PRO A 688 -22.57 -8.53 -34.86
C PRO A 688 -21.39 -8.16 -33.94
N LYS A 689 -20.50 -9.13 -33.71
CA LYS A 689 -19.21 -8.89 -33.05
C LYS A 689 -18.26 -8.29 -34.09
N HIS A 690 -17.87 -7.02 -33.97
CA HIS A 690 -16.78 -6.48 -34.78
C HIS A 690 -15.49 -7.29 -34.50
N GLY A 691 -14.87 -7.82 -35.56
CA GLY A 691 -13.68 -8.70 -35.49
C GLY A 691 -13.89 -10.14 -35.99
N GLN A 692 -15.10 -10.53 -36.43
CA GLN A 692 -15.37 -11.76 -37.17
C GLN A 692 -15.86 -11.50 -38.61
N ASP A 693 -15.55 -10.33 -39.17
CA ASP A 693 -15.45 -10.25 -40.62
C ASP A 693 -14.24 -11.10 -40.99
N VAL A 694 -14.50 -12.24 -41.63
CA VAL A 694 -13.47 -12.99 -42.34
C VAL A 694 -12.92 -12.02 -43.38
N PHE A 695 -11.88 -11.27 -43.02
CA PHE A 695 -11.02 -10.68 -44.02
C PHE A 695 -10.42 -11.87 -44.76
N ASN A 696 -10.98 -12.18 -45.92
CA ASN A 696 -10.40 -13.11 -46.86
C ASN A 696 -9.34 -12.32 -47.65
N PRO A 697 -8.04 -12.45 -47.34
CA PRO A 697 -6.99 -11.75 -48.09
C PRO A 697 -6.89 -12.19 -49.56
N TYR A 698 -7.75 -13.11 -50.02
CA TYR A 698 -7.84 -13.62 -51.38
C TYR A 698 -9.20 -13.36 -52.05
N ASP A 699 -10.03 -12.45 -51.54
CA ASP A 699 -11.17 -11.94 -52.30
C ASP A 699 -10.77 -10.65 -53.05
N PRO A 700 -10.43 -10.73 -54.36
CA PRO A 700 -9.98 -9.56 -55.12
C PRO A 700 -11.09 -8.56 -55.46
N PHE A 701 -12.31 -8.69 -54.90
CA PHE A 701 -13.45 -7.83 -55.24
C PHE A 701 -14.23 -7.23 -54.07
N SER A 702 -13.75 -7.26 -52.82
CA SER A 702 -14.40 -6.49 -51.76
C SER A 702 -13.90 -5.03 -51.75
N GLU A 703 -14.38 -4.22 -52.70
CA GLU A 703 -14.46 -2.77 -52.53
C GLU A 703 -15.72 -2.44 -51.73
N ASP A 704 -15.54 -2.07 -50.46
CA ASP A 704 -16.27 -0.99 -49.77
C ASP A 704 -15.65 -0.72 -48.38
#